data_AF-A0AAU9MNX0-F1
#
_entry.id   AF-A0AAU9MNX0-F1
#
_cell.length_a   1.000
_cell.length_b   1.000
_cell.length_c   1.000
_cell.angle_alpha   90.00
_cell.angle_beta   90.00
_cell.angle_gamma   90.00
#
_symmetry.space_group_name_H-M   'P 1'
#
loop_
_entity.id
_entity.type
_entity.pdbx_description
1 polymer ?
#
loop_
_entity_poly.entity_id
_entity_poly.type
_entity_poly.pdbx_seq_one_letter_code
_entity_poly.pdbx_strand_id
1 'polypeptide(L)'
;MNFSNHPPPTSVINQKRKFGSHHHHPKAKAAMTSSQVHVAVVSQTLSFLFFLFFCKGAFGVTFTIVNDCGFTIWPVINSYRPFINETGFELAKGDYGSNGTTFTDFSINQTQTHSQDFYDVSISEGYNLPILVEATSGSGSGLSSCAKTGCVEDLNKQCPKELSSADGKVCMSACLAFGSPEYCCGDSFSSPSSCKPTAYDQFFRSACPRSEIYTTRSDRKSSIYTCNGANYTIRFCAAADSFSTIKLGGQLKSTDQLVSVRGNFTLGFFGEDYSYLGIWYTSDVLSTKVWVANPNAPIISTPGTHTLSISAKTGDLVISAGSKTLMRITDVKLGPNANVTATLEDNGNFRLINQVDKRVLWQSFDHPTNVLLPGMKLGYDMTAGQNWTLTSWLSNENPESGPFTLSWEPTQKGSQRLMIRRRGRPYWTSGNLNNKIFQYMFALNGPGSQSMYNLTFVYNNKERYFSYDGSTSVLPMWILTPNGHIRDINNATAWSPEFCYGYDTGNGCVESSFPKCRTENDNFSKKNGDFAQDMTKSVTDGNSSLSFNDCFVKCWNDCKCVGFNSNTTNGTGCVIWTGINRFLVNPLDNSTSKYVISQNPDNRSTGNNTQKSKNWIWISITVSIPLVFLCFGALWYIKKRKHRQKEIERRERDEYFVELTTSESFKDVHRLEPDGVKGNDLLLFSFSSIMAATNDFSVENKLGQGGFGLVYKGKLSDGREIAIKRLSRTSKQGLVEFKNELVLIAKLQHTNLVRVLGCCIHGEEKMLIYEYMPNKSLDFFVFDENRKPELDWPKRFIIIEGIAQGLLYLHKYSRMKVIHRDLKANNILLDERMNPKISDFGMARICEQNETEAMTNRVVGTYGYMSPEYAMRGIFSVKSDIFSFGVLILEIISGRRNSSFVHLDETYNLIGYAWVLWQQGDTLELKDPSLGNTCDEQQFLRIVHVALLCVQKNAIDRPTTSEMISMLLNDSISLPTPNRPTFLIGGGDSKSTSYEIKAEDFSVNNVTISVVGVDRV
;
A
#
# COMPACT_ATOMS: atom_id res chain seq x y z
N MET A 1 -55.91 36.76 41.41
CA MET A 1 -55.80 38.19 41.77
C MET A 1 -55.01 38.89 40.67
N ASN A 2 -55.34 40.08 40.18
CA ASN A 2 -56.58 40.88 40.29
C ASN A 2 -56.64 41.83 39.07
N PHE A 3 -57.86 42.14 38.60
CA PHE A 3 -58.38 43.39 37.99
C PHE A 3 -57.46 44.40 37.22
N SER A 4 -57.88 45.12 36.17
CA SER A 4 -59.07 45.07 35.26
C SER A 4 -59.05 46.27 34.27
N ASN A 5 -60.07 46.34 33.39
CA ASN A 5 -60.56 47.52 32.64
C ASN A 5 -59.76 47.95 31.39
N HIS A 6 -60.32 48.07 30.17
CA HIS A 6 -61.55 48.71 29.61
C HIS A 6 -61.29 50.12 28.99
N PRO A 7 -61.94 50.49 27.86
CA PRO A 7 -61.15 50.91 26.68
C PRO A 7 -61.46 52.32 26.07
N PRO A 8 -62.16 52.54 24.91
CA PRO A 8 -61.86 53.66 23.98
C PRO A 8 -62.94 54.77 23.98
N PRO A 9 -62.90 55.81 23.10
CA PRO A 9 -63.32 55.75 21.67
C PRO A 9 -62.27 56.47 20.76
N THR A 10 -62.45 57.14 19.60
CA THR A 10 -63.49 57.57 18.59
C THR A 10 -62.67 57.84 17.29
N SER A 11 -63.02 57.63 16.00
CA SER A 11 -64.20 57.86 15.13
C SER A 11 -64.55 59.34 14.85
N VAL A 12 -64.97 59.80 13.65
CA VAL A 12 -65.33 59.09 12.39
C VAL A 12 -64.36 59.49 11.22
N ILE A 13 -64.63 59.96 9.98
CA ILE A 13 -65.81 60.37 9.16
C ILE A 13 -65.63 59.85 7.69
N ASN A 14 -66.73 59.72 6.93
CA ASN A 14 -66.82 59.22 5.54
C ASN A 14 -66.22 60.11 4.43
N GLN A 15 -65.95 59.52 3.25
CA GLN A 15 -66.76 59.77 2.02
C GLN A 15 -66.67 58.64 0.95
N LYS A 16 -67.49 58.72 -0.11
CA LYS A 16 -67.79 57.59 -1.05
C LYS A 16 -67.65 57.99 -2.54
N ARG A 17 -67.11 57.09 -3.39
CA ARG A 17 -67.61 56.62 -4.73
C ARG A 17 -66.45 55.93 -5.52
N LYS A 18 -66.62 54.69 -6.00
CA LYS A 18 -67.04 54.25 -7.36
C LYS A 18 -66.09 54.75 -8.48
N PHE A 19 -65.60 53.93 -9.43
CA PHE A 19 -65.97 52.57 -9.90
C PHE A 19 -64.72 51.76 -10.31
N GLY A 20 -64.88 50.43 -10.48
CA GLY A 20 -63.96 49.62 -11.30
C GLY A 20 -63.55 48.31 -10.63
N SER A 21 -63.82 47.17 -11.26
CA SER A 21 -63.53 45.83 -10.71
C SER A 21 -62.64 45.02 -11.66
N HIS A 22 -61.54 44.48 -11.15
CA HIS A 22 -61.04 43.16 -11.53
C HIS A 22 -60.32 42.52 -10.34
N HIS A 23 -60.48 41.20 -10.16
CA HIS A 23 -59.78 40.46 -9.12
C HIS A 23 -58.30 40.26 -9.50
N HIS A 24 -57.40 40.72 -8.63
CA HIS A 24 -56.15 40.02 -8.39
C HIS A 24 -56.16 39.48 -6.96
N HIS A 25 -56.04 38.16 -6.84
CA HIS A 25 -55.66 37.53 -5.58
C HIS A 25 -54.26 38.00 -5.18
N PRO A 26 -53.95 38.14 -3.88
CA PRO A 26 -52.57 38.34 -3.46
C PRO A 26 -51.76 37.08 -3.82
N LYS A 27 -50.85 37.19 -4.79
CA LYS A 27 -49.93 36.10 -5.13
C LYS A 27 -49.08 35.79 -3.91
N ALA A 28 -49.19 34.56 -3.40
CA ALA A 28 -48.45 34.13 -2.22
C ALA A 28 -46.96 34.03 -2.54
N LYS A 29 -46.17 34.95 -2.00
CA LYS A 29 -44.69 34.85 -2.02
C LYS A 29 -44.25 33.67 -1.16
N ALA A 30 -44.06 32.50 -1.79
CA ALA A 30 -43.66 31.27 -1.13
C ALA A 30 -42.17 31.28 -0.77
N ALA A 31 -41.85 31.28 0.53
CA ALA A 31 -40.48 31.16 1.02
C ALA A 31 -39.94 29.72 0.83
N MET A 32 -38.81 29.56 0.15
CA MET A 32 -38.22 28.24 -0.09
C MET A 32 -37.31 27.79 1.07
N THR A 33 -37.68 26.67 1.69
CA THR A 33 -36.84 25.90 2.62
C THR A 33 -36.15 24.72 1.92
N SER A 34 -36.88 24.01 1.04
CA SER A 34 -36.36 23.06 0.07
C SER A 34 -37.43 22.77 -0.99
N SER A 35 -37.09 22.72 -2.28
CA SER A 35 -38.07 22.51 -3.35
C SER A 35 -37.47 21.87 -4.60
N GLN A 36 -38.24 21.00 -5.26
CA GLN A 36 -37.90 20.45 -6.58
C GLN A 36 -38.69 21.15 -7.68
N VAL A 37 -38.03 21.38 -8.82
CA VAL A 37 -38.59 22.00 -10.02
C VAL A 37 -38.28 21.08 -11.20
N HIS A 38 -39.31 20.60 -11.89
CA HIS A 38 -39.16 19.78 -13.09
C HIS A 38 -39.27 20.64 -14.35
N VAL A 39 -38.31 20.52 -15.26
CA VAL A 39 -38.28 21.22 -16.56
C VAL A 39 -38.35 20.18 -17.67
N ALA A 40 -39.49 20.08 -18.34
CA ALA A 40 -39.72 19.15 -19.44
C ALA A 40 -39.53 19.84 -20.81
N VAL A 41 -38.56 19.39 -21.60
CA VAL A 41 -38.29 19.92 -22.95
C VAL A 41 -39.02 19.09 -23.99
N VAL A 42 -40.12 19.63 -24.52
CA VAL A 42 -40.95 18.96 -25.54
C VAL A 42 -40.55 19.44 -26.93
N SER A 43 -39.94 18.57 -27.73
CA SER A 43 -39.59 18.87 -29.13
C SER A 43 -40.84 18.91 -30.01
N GLN A 44 -41.34 20.11 -30.29
CA GLN A 44 -42.44 20.31 -31.25
C GLN A 44 -41.96 20.25 -32.70
N THR A 45 -42.03 19.07 -33.30
CA THR A 45 -41.98 18.89 -34.77
C THR A 45 -43.26 18.19 -35.24
N LEU A 46 -44.39 18.89 -35.20
CA LEU A 46 -45.60 18.44 -35.89
C LEU A 46 -45.45 18.68 -37.39
N SER A 47 -45.40 17.59 -38.15
CA SER A 47 -45.85 17.55 -39.54
C SER A 47 -46.91 16.48 -39.67
N PHE A 48 -47.94 16.75 -40.47
CA PHE A 48 -49.10 15.86 -40.61
C PHE A 48 -48.75 14.58 -41.37
N LEU A 49 -49.59 13.55 -41.19
CA LEU A 49 -49.63 12.29 -41.95
C LEU A 49 -48.40 11.37 -41.77
N PHE A 50 -48.39 10.57 -40.69
CA PHE A 50 -48.83 9.16 -40.77
C PHE A 50 -48.97 8.55 -39.36
N PHE A 51 -49.96 7.69 -39.14
CA PHE A 51 -50.09 6.88 -37.92
C PHE A 51 -49.27 5.59 -38.09
N LEU A 52 -48.25 5.36 -37.25
CA LEU A 52 -47.80 4.04 -36.74
C LEU A 52 -46.49 4.15 -35.92
N PHE A 53 -46.60 3.91 -34.60
CA PHE A 53 -45.51 3.71 -33.61
C PHE A 53 -44.50 4.85 -33.34
N PHE A 54 -43.84 4.76 -32.18
CA PHE A 54 -42.80 5.65 -31.64
C PHE A 54 -43.17 7.10 -31.26
N CYS A 55 -43.86 7.27 -30.13
CA CYS A 55 -43.61 8.43 -29.26
C CYS A 55 -42.20 8.30 -28.63
N LYS A 56 -41.15 8.75 -29.32
CA LYS A 56 -39.78 8.76 -28.78
C LYS A 56 -39.54 9.98 -27.88
N GLY A 57 -39.55 9.74 -26.57
CA GLY A 57 -38.80 10.49 -25.55
C GLY A 57 -39.00 12.01 -25.48
N ALA A 58 -39.89 12.45 -24.58
CA ALA A 58 -39.70 13.75 -23.95
C ALA A 58 -38.51 13.64 -22.97
N PHE A 59 -37.55 14.55 -23.06
CA PHE A 59 -36.44 14.62 -22.10
C PHE A 59 -36.74 15.69 -21.05
N GLY A 60 -36.60 15.34 -19.78
CA GLY A 60 -36.86 16.23 -18.66
C GLY A 60 -35.67 16.28 -17.71
N VAL A 61 -35.35 17.47 -17.24
CA VAL A 61 -34.30 17.73 -16.24
C VAL A 61 -34.97 18.21 -14.96
N THR A 62 -34.57 17.64 -13.83
CA THR A 62 -35.01 18.06 -12.50
C THR A 62 -33.94 18.91 -11.84
N PHE A 63 -34.35 20.07 -11.33
CA PHE A 63 -33.56 20.94 -10.49
C PHE A 63 -34.05 20.81 -9.05
N THR A 64 -33.15 20.45 -8.12
CA THR A 64 -33.43 20.48 -6.68
C THR A 64 -32.78 21.71 -6.08
N ILE A 65 -33.57 22.61 -5.49
CA ILE A 65 -33.08 23.81 -4.84
C ILE A 65 -33.07 23.56 -3.33
N VAL A 66 -31.88 23.71 -2.72
CA VAL A 66 -31.65 23.55 -1.28
C VAL A 66 -31.18 24.87 -0.69
N ASN A 67 -31.85 25.33 0.37
CA ASN A 67 -31.54 26.56 1.06
C ASN A 67 -30.95 26.24 2.44
N ASP A 68 -29.63 26.23 2.56
CA ASP A 68 -28.93 26.09 3.85
C ASP A 68 -28.68 27.47 4.52
N CYS A 69 -29.21 28.57 3.96
CA CYS A 69 -29.04 29.92 4.50
C CYS A 69 -30.01 30.21 5.66
N GLY A 70 -29.58 31.07 6.59
CA GLY A 70 -30.47 31.74 7.54
C GLY A 70 -31.36 32.84 6.93
N PHE A 71 -31.55 32.84 5.61
CA PHE A 71 -32.22 33.87 4.83
C PHE A 71 -33.22 33.27 3.84
N THR A 72 -34.29 33.99 3.51
CA THR A 72 -35.25 33.57 2.49
C THR A 72 -34.73 33.88 1.10
N ILE A 73 -34.57 32.84 0.27
CA ILE A 73 -34.07 32.96 -1.10
C ILE A 73 -35.23 33.04 -2.09
N TRP A 74 -35.06 33.89 -3.11
CA TRP A 74 -35.99 34.10 -4.21
C TRP A 74 -35.28 33.81 -5.53
N PRO A 75 -35.21 32.54 -5.99
CA PRO A 75 -34.56 32.22 -7.26
C PRO A 75 -35.38 32.79 -8.42
N VAL A 76 -34.71 33.40 -9.39
CA VAL A 76 -35.31 33.94 -10.62
C VAL A 76 -34.76 33.16 -11.80
N ILE A 77 -35.64 32.63 -12.66
CA ILE A 77 -35.25 31.88 -13.86
C ILE A 77 -35.47 32.76 -15.08
N ASN A 78 -34.40 33.00 -15.85
CA ASN A 78 -34.45 33.78 -17.09
C ASN A 78 -34.23 32.86 -18.30
N SER A 79 -35.29 32.57 -19.06
CA SER A 79 -35.26 31.63 -20.19
C SER A 79 -35.45 32.34 -21.54
N TYR A 80 -34.42 32.33 -22.39
CA TYR A 80 -34.44 32.92 -23.73
C TYR A 80 -35.40 32.22 -24.75
N ARG A 81 -36.09 31.14 -24.35
CA ARG A 81 -37.20 30.53 -25.12
C ARG A 81 -38.38 30.21 -24.17
N PRO A 82 -39.64 30.19 -24.66
CA PRO A 82 -40.83 30.17 -23.81
C PRO A 82 -41.29 28.78 -23.31
N PHE A 83 -40.43 27.76 -23.36
CA PHE A 83 -40.81 26.36 -23.06
C PHE A 83 -40.37 25.90 -21.67
N ILE A 84 -40.96 26.50 -20.63
CA ILE A 84 -41.01 25.93 -19.28
C ILE A 84 -42.48 25.60 -19.00
N ASN A 85 -42.84 24.32 -19.10
CA ASN A 85 -44.18 23.86 -18.79
C ASN A 85 -44.29 23.64 -17.27
N GLU A 86 -44.84 24.61 -16.55
CA GLU A 86 -44.83 24.64 -15.09
C GLU A 86 -45.60 23.47 -14.46
N THR A 87 -44.92 22.69 -13.63
CA THR A 87 -45.53 21.77 -12.66
C THR A 87 -44.82 21.88 -11.31
N GLY A 88 -45.29 22.81 -10.46
CA GLY A 88 -44.81 22.94 -9.07
C GLY A 88 -44.97 24.33 -8.47
N PHE A 89 -44.31 25.34 -9.05
CA PHE A 89 -44.15 26.67 -8.43
C PHE A 89 -44.20 27.80 -9.47
N GLU A 90 -45.14 28.73 -9.34
CA GLU A 90 -45.18 29.95 -10.14
C GLU A 90 -44.13 30.95 -9.61
N LEU A 91 -42.93 30.97 -10.21
CA LEU A 91 -41.92 31.97 -9.91
C LEU A 91 -42.27 33.28 -10.63
N ALA A 92 -42.52 34.34 -9.86
CA ALA A 92 -42.98 35.61 -10.42
C ALA A 92 -41.91 36.26 -11.31
N LYS A 93 -42.22 36.42 -12.61
CA LYS A 93 -41.57 37.43 -13.45
C LYS A 93 -41.87 38.81 -12.86
N GLY A 94 -40.86 39.40 -12.22
CA GLY A 94 -40.90 40.74 -11.65
C GLY A 94 -39.62 41.49 -12.01
N ASP A 95 -39.69 42.82 -12.01
CA ASP A 95 -38.61 43.69 -12.50
C ASP A 95 -37.32 43.59 -11.67
N TYR A 96 -36.20 43.85 -12.36
CA TYR A 96 -34.84 43.72 -11.85
C TYR A 96 -34.59 44.62 -10.63
N GLY A 97 -33.90 44.08 -9.62
CA GLY A 97 -33.50 44.81 -8.41
C GLY A 97 -32.11 44.40 -7.92
N SER A 98 -31.28 45.41 -7.64
CA SER A 98 -29.89 45.37 -7.14
C SER A 98 -28.82 44.71 -8.03
N ASN A 99 -27.79 45.50 -8.32
CA ASN A 99 -26.49 45.05 -8.85
C ASN A 99 -25.80 44.13 -7.82
N GLY A 100 -24.93 43.20 -8.25
CA GLY A 100 -24.14 42.36 -7.32
C GLY A 100 -24.65 40.94 -7.09
N THR A 101 -25.27 40.30 -8.08
CA THR A 101 -25.90 38.97 -7.94
C THR A 101 -25.01 37.85 -8.45
N THR A 102 -24.76 36.83 -7.61
CA THR A 102 -24.27 35.52 -8.09
C THR A 102 -25.39 34.80 -8.85
N PHE A 103 -25.08 34.23 -10.00
CA PHE A 103 -26.02 33.45 -10.81
C PHE A 103 -25.37 32.18 -11.38
N THR A 104 -26.17 31.35 -12.04
CA THR A 104 -25.75 30.04 -12.57
C THR A 104 -26.48 29.79 -13.87
N ASP A 105 -25.73 29.70 -14.97
CA ASP A 105 -26.29 29.43 -16.28
C ASP A 105 -26.32 27.92 -16.56
N PHE A 106 -27.38 27.50 -17.24
CA PHE A 106 -27.59 26.12 -17.69
C PHE A 106 -28.04 26.13 -19.15
N SER A 107 -27.42 25.30 -19.98
CA SER A 107 -27.82 25.04 -21.35
C SER A 107 -28.11 23.56 -21.53
N ILE A 108 -29.40 23.23 -21.60
CA ILE A 108 -29.91 21.87 -21.78
C ILE A 108 -30.20 21.62 -23.27
N ASN A 109 -29.74 20.47 -23.75
CA ASN A 109 -29.75 19.92 -25.10
C ASN A 109 -30.67 20.62 -26.13
N GLN A 110 -30.13 21.63 -26.83
CA GLN A 110 -30.77 22.18 -28.03
C GLN A 110 -30.32 21.40 -29.27
N THR A 111 -31.22 20.52 -29.72
CA THR A 111 -31.22 19.67 -30.93
C THR A 111 -30.24 18.49 -30.99
N GLN A 112 -30.66 17.44 -31.72
CA GLN A 112 -30.07 16.09 -31.73
C GLN A 112 -28.69 15.96 -32.40
N THR A 113 -27.88 17.02 -32.45
CA THR A 113 -26.57 17.05 -33.12
C THR A 113 -25.44 17.48 -32.18
N HIS A 114 -25.00 16.54 -31.34
CA HIS A 114 -23.70 16.52 -30.64
C HIS A 114 -23.38 17.64 -29.63
N SER A 115 -24.35 18.46 -29.20
CA SER A 115 -24.17 19.34 -28.03
C SER A 115 -24.32 18.56 -26.72
N GLN A 116 -23.35 18.69 -25.82
CA GLN A 116 -23.48 18.24 -24.43
C GLN A 116 -24.26 19.27 -23.63
N ASP A 117 -25.01 18.83 -22.61
CA ASP A 117 -25.58 19.75 -21.62
C ASP A 117 -24.44 20.45 -20.86
N PHE A 118 -24.52 21.78 -20.67
CA PHE A 118 -23.50 22.55 -19.95
C PHE A 118 -24.07 23.42 -18.84
N TYR A 119 -23.24 23.70 -17.84
CA TYR A 119 -23.58 24.49 -16.66
C TYR A 119 -22.35 25.14 -16.02
N ASP A 120 -22.57 26.27 -15.34
CA ASP A 120 -21.55 27.02 -14.62
C ASP A 120 -22.16 27.80 -13.43
N VAL A 121 -21.33 28.58 -12.74
CA VAL A 121 -21.74 29.62 -11.79
C VAL A 121 -20.94 30.86 -12.13
N SER A 122 -21.62 31.96 -12.44
CA SER A 122 -20.98 33.24 -12.72
C SER A 122 -21.05 34.19 -11.53
N ILE A 123 -19.95 34.92 -11.35
CA ILE A 123 -19.83 36.09 -10.46
C ILE A 123 -19.43 37.35 -11.23
N SER A 124 -19.69 37.39 -12.55
CA SER A 124 -19.43 38.55 -13.43
C SER A 124 -20.13 39.82 -12.95
N GLU A 125 -21.38 39.66 -12.50
CA GLU A 125 -22.21 40.73 -11.96
C GLU A 125 -22.02 40.92 -10.44
N GLY A 126 -20.93 40.37 -9.88
CA GLY A 126 -20.62 40.40 -8.45
C GLY A 126 -21.11 39.18 -7.67
N TYR A 127 -21.15 39.32 -6.36
CA TYR A 127 -21.42 38.24 -5.41
C TYR A 127 -22.37 38.68 -4.29
N ASN A 128 -23.30 37.79 -3.93
CA ASN A 128 -24.24 37.99 -2.81
C ASN A 128 -24.28 36.82 -1.82
N LEU A 129 -24.31 35.57 -2.26
CA LEU A 129 -24.45 34.39 -1.40
C LEU A 129 -23.58 33.21 -1.88
N PRO A 130 -23.11 32.33 -0.97
CA PRO A 130 -22.39 31.12 -1.38
C PRO A 130 -23.34 30.19 -2.15
N ILE A 131 -22.85 29.60 -3.23
CA ILE A 131 -23.62 28.69 -4.09
C ILE A 131 -22.75 27.51 -4.54
N LEU A 132 -23.37 26.33 -4.56
CA LEU A 132 -22.81 25.07 -5.03
C LEU A 132 -23.79 24.43 -6.02
N VAL A 133 -23.31 24.06 -7.20
CA VAL A 133 -24.06 23.31 -8.20
C VAL A 133 -23.41 21.93 -8.37
N GLU A 134 -24.22 20.88 -8.25
CA GLU A 134 -23.78 19.50 -8.41
C GLU A 134 -24.71 18.72 -9.36
N ALA A 135 -24.12 18.01 -10.33
CA ALA A 135 -24.84 17.02 -11.12
C ALA A 135 -25.12 15.79 -10.23
N THR A 136 -26.38 15.35 -10.18
CA THR A 136 -26.86 14.26 -9.32
C THR A 136 -27.18 12.97 -10.07
N SER A 137 -27.22 13.05 -11.41
CA SER A 137 -27.30 11.93 -12.35
C SER A 137 -26.63 12.33 -13.66
N GLY A 138 -26.74 11.48 -14.69
CA GLY A 138 -26.14 11.73 -16.00
C GLY A 138 -24.75 11.10 -16.13
N SER A 139 -24.08 11.38 -17.24
CA SER A 139 -22.74 10.84 -17.51
C SER A 139 -21.95 11.70 -18.51
N GLY A 140 -20.64 11.50 -18.55
CA GLY A 140 -19.75 12.08 -19.54
C GLY A 140 -18.29 11.71 -19.28
N SER A 141 -17.39 12.31 -20.05
CA SER A 141 -15.97 11.98 -20.07
C SER A 141 -15.13 13.25 -20.19
N GLY A 142 -14.12 13.41 -19.33
CA GLY A 142 -13.27 14.59 -19.25
C GLY A 142 -13.25 15.22 -17.86
N LEU A 143 -12.28 16.08 -17.57
CA LEU A 143 -12.01 16.59 -16.21
C LEU A 143 -13.06 17.59 -15.68
N SER A 144 -13.83 18.24 -16.55
CA SER A 144 -14.99 19.07 -16.18
C SER A 144 -16.33 18.32 -16.26
N SER A 145 -16.32 16.99 -16.47
CA SER A 145 -17.56 16.25 -16.67
C SER A 145 -18.25 15.92 -15.35
N CYS A 146 -19.52 16.34 -15.21
CA CYS A 146 -20.36 16.12 -14.02
C CYS A 146 -19.78 16.62 -12.68
N ALA A 147 -18.71 17.43 -12.71
CA ALA A 147 -17.99 17.89 -11.54
C ALA A 147 -18.65 19.13 -10.89
N LYS A 148 -18.62 19.20 -9.55
CA LYS A 148 -19.26 20.30 -8.80
C LYS A 148 -18.65 21.65 -9.13
N THR A 149 -19.47 22.69 -9.23
CA THR A 149 -19.08 24.07 -9.55
C THR A 149 -19.72 25.08 -8.59
N GLY A 150 -19.21 26.32 -8.58
CA GLY A 150 -19.69 27.41 -7.70
C GLY A 150 -18.64 27.98 -6.75
N CYS A 151 -19.11 28.87 -5.89
CA CYS A 151 -18.29 29.52 -4.86
C CYS A 151 -18.92 29.36 -3.49
N VAL A 152 -18.21 28.66 -2.60
CA VAL A 152 -18.65 28.31 -1.24
C VAL A 152 -18.01 29.20 -0.16
N GLU A 153 -17.07 30.07 -0.55
CA GLU A 153 -16.50 31.10 0.31
C GLU A 153 -17.44 32.31 0.38
N ASP A 154 -17.58 32.91 1.57
CA ASP A 154 -18.41 34.09 1.82
C ASP A 154 -17.62 35.37 1.54
N LEU A 155 -17.64 35.81 0.27
CA LEU A 155 -16.86 36.96 -0.18
C LEU A 155 -17.24 38.28 0.51
N ASN A 156 -18.48 38.42 0.99
CA ASN A 156 -18.94 39.67 1.62
C ASN A 156 -18.09 40.02 2.85
N LYS A 157 -17.58 39.01 3.57
CA LYS A 157 -16.68 39.18 4.73
C LYS A 157 -15.26 39.64 4.35
N GLN A 158 -14.85 39.45 3.10
CA GLN A 158 -13.49 39.69 2.60
C GLN A 158 -13.46 40.73 1.46
N CYS A 159 -14.61 41.31 1.11
CA CYS A 159 -14.77 42.20 -0.02
C CYS A 159 -13.89 43.46 0.12
N PRO A 160 -13.14 43.86 -0.92
CA PRO A 160 -12.49 45.17 -0.98
C PRO A 160 -13.52 46.29 -0.73
N LYS A 161 -13.13 47.33 0.02
CA LYS A 161 -14.04 48.42 0.42
C LYS A 161 -14.60 49.18 -0.78
N GLU A 162 -13.82 49.20 -1.86
CA GLU A 162 -14.07 49.82 -3.14
C GLU A 162 -15.11 49.05 -3.97
N LEU A 163 -15.36 47.78 -3.62
CA LEU A 163 -16.36 46.89 -4.24
C LEU A 163 -17.57 46.62 -3.33
N SER A 164 -17.48 46.98 -2.04
CA SER A 164 -18.58 46.76 -1.10
C SER A 164 -19.79 47.63 -1.45
N SER A 165 -20.95 46.99 -1.56
CA SER A 165 -22.25 47.67 -1.46
C SER A 165 -22.34 48.54 -0.19
N ALA A 166 -23.16 49.58 -0.25
CA ALA A 166 -23.33 50.55 0.84
C ALA A 166 -23.93 49.97 2.13
N ASP A 167 -24.54 48.78 2.08
CA ASP A 167 -25.05 48.06 3.25
C ASP A 167 -24.20 46.81 3.61
N GLY A 168 -23.09 46.57 2.91
CA GLY A 168 -22.11 45.53 3.20
C GLY A 168 -22.57 44.09 2.97
N LYS A 169 -23.71 43.87 2.28
CA LYS A 169 -24.27 42.51 2.07
C LYS A 169 -23.93 41.89 0.72
N VAL A 170 -23.32 42.68 -0.16
CA VAL A 170 -23.07 42.37 -1.57
C VAL A 170 -21.69 42.89 -1.95
N CYS A 171 -20.89 42.07 -2.64
CA CYS A 171 -19.59 42.43 -3.20
C CYS A 171 -19.72 42.61 -4.72
N MET A 172 -19.67 43.86 -5.19
CA MET A 172 -19.86 44.20 -6.60
C MET A 172 -18.63 43.80 -7.44
N SER A 173 -18.82 43.49 -8.73
CA SER A 173 -17.67 43.33 -9.63
C SER A 173 -17.00 44.67 -9.92
N ALA A 174 -15.74 44.65 -10.34
CA ALA A 174 -14.99 45.88 -10.64
C ALA A 174 -15.66 46.73 -11.74
N CYS A 175 -16.27 46.08 -12.74
CA CYS A 175 -17.08 46.77 -13.75
C CYS A 175 -18.25 47.55 -13.12
N LEU A 176 -19.02 46.91 -12.23
CA LEU A 176 -20.16 47.55 -11.56
C LEU A 176 -19.76 48.64 -10.55
N ALA A 177 -18.56 48.55 -9.97
CA ALA A 177 -18.05 49.52 -9.00
C ALA A 177 -17.45 50.77 -9.67
N PHE A 178 -16.72 50.61 -10.79
CA PHE A 178 -15.96 51.70 -11.42
C PHE A 178 -16.52 52.17 -12.78
N GLY A 179 -17.32 51.35 -13.47
CA GLY A 179 -17.99 51.71 -14.72
C GLY A 179 -17.07 52.05 -15.91
N SER A 180 -15.76 51.79 -15.82
CA SER A 180 -14.81 52.15 -16.87
C SER A 180 -14.63 51.03 -17.90
N PRO A 181 -14.30 51.35 -19.17
CA PRO A 181 -13.99 50.33 -20.18
C PRO A 181 -12.85 49.37 -19.79
N GLU A 182 -11.91 49.82 -18.97
CA GLU A 182 -10.79 48.99 -18.46
C GLU A 182 -11.27 47.89 -17.51
N TYR A 183 -12.18 48.21 -16.57
CA TYR A 183 -12.76 47.24 -15.64
C TYR A 183 -13.94 46.43 -16.21
N CYS A 184 -14.56 46.92 -17.29
CA CYS A 184 -15.68 46.26 -17.98
C CYS A 184 -15.28 45.52 -19.27
N CYS A 185 -13.99 45.50 -19.64
CA CYS A 185 -13.50 45.04 -20.94
C CYS A 185 -14.26 45.63 -22.15
N GLY A 186 -14.67 46.90 -22.05
CA GLY A 186 -15.44 47.62 -23.06
C GLY A 186 -14.60 48.24 -24.17
N ASP A 187 -15.21 48.52 -25.32
CA ASP A 187 -14.62 49.29 -26.43
C ASP A 187 -13.20 48.83 -26.84
N SER A 188 -12.17 49.65 -26.60
CA SER A 188 -10.76 49.33 -26.89
C SER A 188 -10.19 48.19 -26.03
N PHE A 189 -10.81 47.89 -24.89
CA PHE A 189 -10.47 46.80 -23.99
C PHE A 189 -11.19 45.48 -24.33
N SER A 190 -12.00 45.43 -25.39
CA SER A 190 -12.76 44.23 -25.80
C SER A 190 -11.94 43.02 -26.29
N SER A 191 -10.60 43.10 -26.32
CA SER A 191 -9.73 41.99 -26.75
C SER A 191 -9.01 41.33 -25.57
N PRO A 192 -8.72 40.01 -25.61
CA PRO A 192 -7.93 39.33 -24.57
C PRO A 192 -6.49 39.85 -24.40
N SER A 193 -6.01 40.69 -25.32
CA SER A 193 -4.70 41.37 -25.22
C SER A 193 -4.80 42.82 -24.72
N SER A 194 -6.01 43.40 -24.64
CA SER A 194 -6.24 44.75 -24.09
C SER A 194 -6.92 44.73 -22.72
N CYS A 195 -7.93 43.89 -22.46
CA CYS A 195 -8.36 43.65 -21.08
C CYS A 195 -7.32 42.78 -20.35
N LYS A 196 -6.81 43.26 -19.21
CA LYS A 196 -5.88 42.53 -18.35
C LYS A 196 -6.53 42.30 -16.98
N PRO A 197 -6.42 41.11 -16.37
CA PRO A 197 -6.97 40.85 -15.04
C PRO A 197 -6.41 41.82 -14.00
N THR A 198 -7.29 42.59 -13.38
CA THR A 198 -6.96 43.59 -12.36
C THR A 198 -6.77 42.94 -10.99
N ALA A 199 -6.35 43.72 -9.99
CA ALA A 199 -6.22 43.23 -8.61
C ALA A 199 -7.56 42.73 -8.03
N TYR A 200 -8.69 43.33 -8.46
CA TYR A 200 -10.03 42.94 -8.06
C TYR A 200 -10.45 41.60 -8.69
N ASP A 201 -10.09 41.36 -9.95
CA ASP A 201 -10.36 40.08 -10.62
C ASP A 201 -9.52 38.97 -10.00
N GLN A 202 -8.28 39.28 -9.58
CA GLN A 202 -7.43 38.34 -8.84
C GLN A 202 -8.01 38.00 -7.45
N PHE A 203 -8.67 38.95 -6.76
CA PHE A 203 -9.41 38.67 -5.53
C PHE A 203 -10.51 37.62 -5.79
N PHE A 204 -11.44 37.89 -6.71
CA PHE A 204 -12.51 36.95 -7.04
C PHE A 204 -11.96 35.59 -7.51
N ARG A 205 -10.91 35.58 -8.33
CA ARG A 205 -10.30 34.36 -8.87
C ARG A 205 -9.56 33.54 -7.82
N SER A 206 -9.05 34.17 -6.76
CA SER A 206 -8.38 33.48 -5.65
C SER A 206 -9.35 32.82 -4.67
N ALA A 207 -10.57 33.36 -4.53
CA ALA A 207 -11.57 32.91 -3.58
C ALA A 207 -12.69 32.05 -4.21
N CYS A 208 -13.01 32.28 -5.49
CA CYS A 208 -14.00 31.52 -6.27
C CYS A 208 -13.39 30.88 -7.54
N PRO A 209 -12.29 30.11 -7.47
CA PRO A 209 -11.59 29.58 -8.66
C PRO A 209 -12.39 28.55 -9.48
N ARG A 210 -13.60 28.17 -9.06
CA ARG A 210 -14.51 27.29 -9.81
C ARG A 210 -15.68 28.03 -10.49
N SER A 211 -15.78 29.36 -10.33
CA SER A 211 -16.80 30.21 -10.96
C SER A 211 -16.27 30.97 -12.19
N GLU A 212 -17.16 31.38 -13.11
CA GLU A 212 -16.82 32.31 -14.19
C GLU A 212 -16.61 33.74 -13.67
N ILE A 213 -15.53 34.36 -14.14
CA ILE A 213 -15.14 35.74 -13.86
C ILE A 213 -14.84 36.41 -15.21
N TYR A 214 -15.35 37.63 -15.39
CA TYR A 214 -15.47 38.26 -16.70
C TYR A 214 -14.23 39.08 -17.09
N THR A 215 -13.09 38.42 -17.31
CA THR A 215 -11.85 39.09 -17.77
C THR A 215 -11.46 38.78 -19.22
N THR A 216 -11.52 37.53 -19.68
CA THR A 216 -11.05 37.17 -21.02
C THR A 216 -11.85 36.04 -21.67
N ARG A 217 -11.82 35.97 -23.00
CA ARG A 217 -12.40 34.87 -23.79
C ARG A 217 -11.71 33.51 -23.53
N SER A 218 -10.56 33.50 -22.87
CA SER A 218 -9.86 32.32 -22.36
C SER A 218 -10.53 31.75 -21.11
N ASP A 219 -11.01 32.60 -20.21
CA ASP A 219 -11.57 32.19 -18.91
C ASP A 219 -12.83 31.32 -19.06
N ARG A 220 -13.67 31.64 -20.07
CA ARG A 220 -14.86 30.87 -20.45
C ARG A 220 -14.63 29.39 -20.79
N LYS A 221 -13.38 28.97 -21.00
CA LYS A 221 -13.05 27.54 -21.23
C LYS A 221 -12.69 26.78 -19.96
N SER A 222 -12.49 27.48 -18.83
CA SER A 222 -12.16 26.89 -17.53
C SER A 222 -13.32 26.82 -16.53
N SER A 223 -14.37 27.62 -16.74
CA SER A 223 -15.56 27.73 -15.88
C SER A 223 -16.75 26.84 -16.29
N ILE A 224 -16.78 26.34 -17.53
CA ILE A 224 -17.92 25.58 -18.08
C ILE A 224 -17.75 24.08 -17.84
N TYR A 225 -18.75 23.47 -17.20
CA TYR A 225 -18.84 22.05 -16.90
C TYR A 225 -19.90 21.39 -17.79
N THR A 226 -19.75 20.09 -18.11
CA THR A 226 -20.71 19.37 -18.97
C THR A 226 -21.15 18.03 -18.38
N CYS A 227 -22.42 17.64 -18.53
CA CYS A 227 -22.92 16.37 -18.01
C CYS A 227 -24.21 15.93 -18.72
N ASN A 228 -24.14 14.89 -19.57
CA ASN A 228 -25.26 14.51 -20.42
C ASN A 228 -26.39 13.84 -19.61
N GLY A 229 -27.62 14.31 -19.76
CA GLY A 229 -28.80 13.70 -19.13
C GLY A 229 -28.81 13.82 -17.60
N ALA A 230 -28.25 14.91 -17.08
CA ALA A 230 -28.13 15.18 -15.66
C ALA A 230 -29.39 15.82 -15.05
N ASN A 231 -29.70 15.43 -13.82
CA ASN A 231 -30.49 16.24 -12.89
C ASN A 231 -29.52 17.03 -12.00
N TYR A 232 -29.87 18.26 -11.62
CA TYR A 232 -28.98 19.17 -10.91
C TYR A 232 -29.49 19.49 -9.50
N THR A 233 -28.58 19.63 -8.54
CA THR A 233 -28.87 20.26 -7.24
C THR A 233 -28.14 21.59 -7.15
N ILE A 234 -28.88 22.63 -6.77
CA ILE A 234 -28.38 23.99 -6.53
C ILE A 234 -28.55 24.24 -5.03
N ARG A 235 -27.43 24.41 -4.32
CA ARG A 235 -27.37 24.57 -2.88
C ARG A 235 -26.81 25.94 -2.52
N PHE A 236 -27.62 26.75 -1.84
CA PHE A 236 -27.23 28.07 -1.36
C PHE A 236 -26.75 28.00 0.11
N CYS A 237 -25.78 28.83 0.46
CA CYS A 237 -25.01 28.77 1.71
C CYS A 237 -24.36 27.41 1.99
N ALA A 238 -23.96 26.70 0.94
CA ALA A 238 -23.15 25.49 1.06
C ALA A 238 -21.85 25.80 1.86
N ALA A 239 -21.47 24.90 2.76
CA ALA A 239 -20.29 25.10 3.60
C ALA A 239 -18.99 25.16 2.77
N ALA A 240 -18.02 25.98 3.20
CA ALA A 240 -16.76 26.22 2.48
C ALA A 240 -15.95 24.93 2.15
N ASP A 241 -16.16 23.86 2.93
CA ASP A 241 -15.48 22.57 2.75
C ASP A 241 -16.25 21.56 1.85
N SER A 242 -17.38 21.96 1.24
CA SER A 242 -18.28 21.07 0.47
C SER A 242 -17.70 20.51 -0.83
N PHE A 243 -16.62 21.10 -1.36
CA PHE A 243 -15.87 20.56 -2.51
C PHE A 243 -14.85 19.49 -2.12
N SER A 244 -14.21 19.67 -0.95
CA SER A 244 -12.93 19.05 -0.62
C SER A 244 -12.98 18.07 0.55
N THR A 245 -14.10 18.01 1.29
CA THR A 245 -14.17 17.29 2.58
C THR A 245 -15.32 16.28 2.66
N ILE A 246 -14.98 15.05 3.01
CA ILE A 246 -15.92 13.99 3.42
C ILE A 246 -16.09 14.07 4.95
N LYS A 247 -17.33 14.24 5.40
CA LYS A 247 -17.73 14.26 6.82
C LYS A 247 -18.31 12.89 7.24
N LEU A 248 -18.44 12.65 8.54
CA LEU A 248 -19.10 11.44 9.05
C LEU A 248 -20.52 11.31 8.48
N GLY A 249 -20.86 10.13 7.94
CA GLY A 249 -22.13 9.89 7.22
C GLY A 249 -22.13 10.33 5.76
N GLY A 250 -21.19 11.18 5.33
CA GLY A 250 -20.95 11.51 3.93
C GLY A 250 -20.27 10.36 3.18
N GLN A 251 -20.50 10.30 1.87
CA GLN A 251 -19.92 9.30 0.96
C GLN A 251 -19.55 9.96 -0.37
N LEU A 252 -18.53 9.42 -1.03
CA LEU A 252 -18.12 9.72 -2.40
C LEU A 252 -18.29 8.44 -3.23
N LYS A 253 -19.22 8.40 -4.19
CA LYS A 253 -19.47 7.20 -5.03
C LYS A 253 -18.38 7.03 -6.08
N SER A 254 -18.36 5.87 -6.76
CA SER A 254 -17.42 5.61 -7.86
C SER A 254 -17.53 6.59 -9.04
N THR A 255 -18.66 7.29 -9.19
CA THR A 255 -18.90 8.33 -10.19
C THR A 255 -18.48 9.72 -9.74
N ASP A 256 -18.29 9.91 -8.44
CA ASP A 256 -18.19 11.23 -7.83
C ASP A 256 -16.72 11.63 -7.69
N GLN A 257 -16.46 12.95 -7.73
CA GLN A 257 -15.12 13.52 -7.57
C GLN A 257 -15.09 14.49 -6.39
N LEU A 258 -14.05 14.36 -5.56
CA LEU A 258 -13.73 15.28 -4.47
C LEU A 258 -12.59 16.18 -4.97
N VAL A 259 -12.73 17.50 -4.86
CA VAL A 259 -11.79 18.46 -5.47
C VAL A 259 -11.24 19.39 -4.40
N SER A 260 -9.94 19.67 -4.44
CA SER A 260 -9.30 20.62 -3.53
C SER A 260 -9.92 22.03 -3.71
N VAL A 261 -9.88 22.86 -2.66
CA VAL A 261 -10.67 24.11 -2.60
C VAL A 261 -10.37 25.05 -3.78
N ARG A 262 -9.10 25.13 -4.22
CA ARG A 262 -8.69 25.95 -5.38
C ARG A 262 -8.85 25.26 -6.73
N GLY A 263 -9.28 24.00 -6.77
CA GLY A 263 -9.33 23.23 -8.02
C GLY A 263 -7.96 22.79 -8.53
N ASN A 264 -6.96 22.63 -7.65
CA ASN A 264 -5.64 22.15 -8.02
C ASN A 264 -5.62 20.62 -8.23
N PHE A 265 -6.25 19.88 -7.32
CA PHE A 265 -6.22 18.41 -7.29
C PHE A 265 -7.63 17.82 -7.18
N THR A 266 -7.81 16.68 -7.85
CA THR A 266 -9.02 15.86 -7.80
C THR A 266 -8.69 14.48 -7.24
N LEU A 267 -9.47 14.02 -6.27
CA LEU A 267 -9.55 12.64 -5.79
C LEU A 267 -10.80 11.98 -6.37
N GLY A 268 -10.67 10.77 -6.91
CA GLY A 268 -11.81 9.99 -7.40
C GLY A 268 -11.44 8.57 -7.78
N PHE A 269 -12.44 7.79 -8.18
CA PHE A 269 -12.25 6.43 -8.67
C PHE A 269 -11.92 6.42 -10.17
N PHE A 270 -11.14 5.42 -10.62
CA PHE A 270 -10.77 5.22 -12.01
C PHE A 270 -10.53 3.73 -12.33
N GLY A 271 -10.54 3.37 -13.62
CA GLY A 271 -10.41 2.00 -14.11
C GLY A 271 -11.77 1.32 -14.34
N GLU A 272 -11.83 0.43 -15.35
CA GLU A 272 -13.06 -0.22 -15.82
C GLU A 272 -13.28 -1.60 -15.16
N ASP A 273 -12.49 -2.61 -15.54
CA ASP A 273 -12.53 -3.97 -14.92
C ASP A 273 -12.04 -3.98 -13.46
N TYR A 274 -11.12 -3.08 -13.16
CA TYR A 274 -10.38 -2.99 -11.90
C TYR A 274 -10.42 -1.55 -11.40
N SER A 275 -11.16 -1.30 -10.31
CA SER A 275 -11.34 0.07 -9.83
C SER A 275 -10.31 0.46 -8.76
N TYR A 276 -9.76 1.66 -8.93
CA TYR A 276 -8.74 2.25 -8.07
C TYR A 276 -9.19 3.63 -7.60
N LEU A 277 -8.92 3.96 -6.33
CA LEU A 277 -9.06 5.32 -5.80
C LEU A 277 -7.72 6.04 -5.95
N GLY A 278 -7.70 7.23 -6.55
CA GLY A 278 -6.47 8.00 -6.72
C GLY A 278 -6.67 9.51 -6.86
N ILE A 279 -5.55 10.23 -6.84
CA ILE A 279 -5.48 11.70 -6.95
C ILE A 279 -4.79 12.07 -8.26
N TRP A 280 -5.20 13.17 -8.91
CA TRP A 280 -4.55 13.78 -10.06
C TRP A 280 -4.68 15.30 -10.04
N TYR A 281 -3.89 16.01 -10.86
CA TYR A 281 -4.08 17.45 -11.08
C TYR A 281 -5.36 17.70 -11.89
N THR A 282 -6.25 18.59 -11.41
CA THR A 282 -7.57 18.85 -12.04
C THR A 282 -7.47 19.52 -13.41
N SER A 283 -6.32 20.12 -13.74
CA SER A 283 -6.04 20.76 -15.03
C SER A 283 -5.20 19.91 -15.99
N ASP A 284 -4.70 18.74 -15.58
CA ASP A 284 -3.96 17.84 -16.48
C ASP A 284 -4.93 17.09 -17.40
N VAL A 285 -4.85 17.38 -18.70
CA VAL A 285 -5.65 16.73 -19.76
C VAL A 285 -5.46 15.21 -19.80
N LEU A 286 -4.29 14.70 -19.39
CA LEU A 286 -4.01 13.27 -19.30
C LEU A 286 -4.48 12.63 -17.98
N SER A 287 -4.94 13.44 -17.01
CA SER A 287 -5.41 13.00 -15.69
C SER A 287 -4.39 12.10 -14.96
N THR A 288 -3.10 12.42 -15.08
CA THR A 288 -1.97 11.65 -14.56
C THR A 288 -2.11 11.44 -13.06
N LYS A 289 -2.17 10.17 -12.64
CA LYS A 289 -2.37 9.83 -11.22
C LYS A 289 -1.10 10.10 -10.43
N VAL A 290 -1.21 11.01 -9.47
CA VAL A 290 -0.13 11.43 -8.56
C VAL A 290 -0.12 10.62 -7.27
N TRP A 291 -1.21 9.94 -6.96
CA TRP A 291 -1.34 9.03 -5.82
C TRP A 291 -2.43 7.98 -6.10
N VAL A 292 -2.30 6.78 -5.53
CA VAL A 292 -3.29 5.69 -5.61
C VAL A 292 -3.39 5.00 -4.25
N ALA A 293 -4.61 4.82 -3.73
CA ALA A 293 -4.86 4.23 -2.41
C ALA A 293 -4.64 2.71 -2.39
N ASN A 294 -5.06 2.02 -3.46
CA ASN A 294 -5.16 0.57 -3.54
C ASN A 294 -4.42 -0.08 -4.73
N PRO A 295 -3.17 0.32 -5.05
CA PRO A 295 -2.47 -0.13 -6.26
C PRO A 295 -2.31 -1.65 -6.36
N ASN A 296 -2.08 -2.33 -5.24
CA ASN A 296 -1.88 -3.79 -5.18
C ASN A 296 -3.16 -4.57 -4.80
N ALA A 297 -4.31 -3.90 -4.80
CA ALA A 297 -5.59 -4.48 -4.37
C ALA A 297 -6.75 -3.75 -5.09
N PRO A 298 -6.85 -3.88 -6.44
CA PRO A 298 -7.96 -3.32 -7.19
C PRO A 298 -9.32 -3.82 -6.69
N ILE A 299 -10.32 -2.97 -6.80
CA ILE A 299 -11.70 -3.30 -6.46
C ILE A 299 -12.36 -3.96 -7.68
N ILE A 300 -12.54 -5.28 -7.59
CA ILE A 300 -13.31 -6.07 -8.56
C ILE A 300 -14.80 -5.96 -8.16
N SER A 301 -15.52 -5.02 -8.78
CA SER A 301 -16.95 -4.78 -8.55
C SER A 301 -17.58 -4.10 -9.75
N THR A 302 -18.88 -4.28 -9.97
CA THR A 302 -19.63 -3.52 -10.98
C THR A 302 -19.47 -2.00 -10.75
N PRO A 303 -19.17 -1.21 -11.80
CA PRO A 303 -19.14 0.25 -11.71
C PRO A 303 -20.44 0.82 -11.11
N GLY A 304 -20.33 1.88 -10.31
CA GLY A 304 -21.45 2.51 -9.60
C GLY A 304 -21.78 1.90 -8.23
N THR A 305 -21.25 0.73 -7.88
CA THR A 305 -21.69 -0.01 -6.66
C THR A 305 -20.91 0.29 -5.38
N HIS A 306 -19.73 0.90 -5.49
CA HIS A 306 -18.84 1.18 -4.35
C HIS A 306 -18.71 2.67 -4.03
N THR A 307 -18.47 2.97 -2.74
CA THR A 307 -18.34 4.32 -2.19
C THR A 307 -17.16 4.41 -1.21
N LEU A 308 -16.47 5.54 -1.22
CA LEU A 308 -15.51 5.96 -0.19
C LEU A 308 -16.27 6.69 0.92
N SER A 309 -16.07 6.31 2.18
CA SER A 309 -16.78 6.89 3.32
C SER A 309 -15.98 6.79 4.63
N ILE A 310 -16.45 7.47 5.69
CA ILE A 310 -15.90 7.35 7.04
C ILE A 310 -16.77 6.40 7.86
N SER A 311 -16.15 5.36 8.42
CA SER A 311 -16.82 4.31 9.19
C SER A 311 -17.30 4.81 10.56
N ALA A 312 -18.61 4.99 10.70
CA ALA A 312 -19.27 5.40 11.95
C ALA A 312 -19.03 4.47 13.15
N LYS A 313 -18.50 3.26 12.95
CA LYS A 313 -18.13 2.33 14.04
C LYS A 313 -16.69 2.50 14.55
N THR A 314 -15.81 3.20 13.82
CA THR A 314 -14.35 3.16 14.07
C THR A 314 -13.60 4.47 13.82
N GLY A 315 -14.17 5.41 13.06
CA GLY A 315 -13.48 6.60 12.56
C GLY A 315 -12.58 6.34 11.34
N ASP A 316 -12.47 5.10 10.87
CA ASP A 316 -11.60 4.73 9.76
C ASP A 316 -12.19 5.12 8.40
N LEU A 317 -11.34 5.61 7.49
CA LEU A 317 -11.67 5.80 6.08
C LEU A 317 -11.74 4.43 5.38
N VAL A 318 -12.86 4.13 4.74
CA VAL A 318 -13.18 2.81 4.16
C VAL A 318 -13.78 2.94 2.77
N ILE A 319 -13.59 1.91 1.95
CA ILE A 319 -14.32 1.72 0.69
C ILE A 319 -15.31 0.57 0.88
N SER A 320 -16.55 0.78 0.51
CA SER A 320 -17.69 -0.10 0.80
C SER A 320 -18.62 -0.26 -0.41
N ALA A 321 -19.19 -1.45 -0.61
CA ALA A 321 -20.34 -1.66 -1.49
C ALA A 321 -21.56 -1.98 -0.63
N GLY A 322 -22.52 -1.06 -0.59
CA GLY A 322 -23.63 -1.10 0.37
C GLY A 322 -23.12 -1.24 1.82
N SER A 323 -23.61 -2.23 2.55
CA SER A 323 -23.19 -2.52 3.93
C SER A 323 -21.87 -3.31 4.05
N LYS A 324 -21.28 -3.77 2.94
CA LYS A 324 -20.03 -4.56 2.95
C LYS A 324 -18.82 -3.64 2.77
N THR A 325 -17.98 -3.53 3.79
CA THR A 325 -16.63 -2.97 3.63
C THR A 325 -15.81 -3.86 2.69
N LEU A 326 -15.28 -3.28 1.62
CA LEU A 326 -14.37 -3.94 0.68
C LEU A 326 -12.91 -3.69 1.09
N MET A 327 -12.61 -2.47 1.55
CA MET A 327 -11.27 -2.07 1.95
C MET A 327 -11.30 -1.06 3.12
N ARG A 328 -10.26 -1.10 3.95
CA ARG A 328 -9.94 -0.08 4.95
C ARG A 328 -8.65 0.61 4.51
N ILE A 329 -8.68 1.94 4.39
CA ILE A 329 -7.50 2.74 3.98
C ILE A 329 -6.67 3.12 5.21
N THR A 330 -7.32 3.42 6.34
CA THR A 330 -6.69 3.91 7.57
C THR A 330 -7.02 3.01 8.75
N ASP A 331 -6.12 2.87 9.73
CA ASP A 331 -6.33 1.99 10.90
C ASP A 331 -6.16 2.77 12.23
N VAL A 332 -7.05 3.74 12.44
CA VAL A 332 -6.99 4.76 13.50
C VAL A 332 -7.73 4.33 14.77
N LYS A 333 -8.77 3.50 14.65
CA LYS A 333 -9.46 2.85 15.79
C LYS A 333 -9.96 3.80 16.89
N LEU A 334 -10.55 4.93 16.52
CA LEU A 334 -11.07 5.94 17.47
C LEU A 334 -12.37 5.51 18.18
N GLY A 335 -13.02 4.44 17.72
CA GLY A 335 -14.30 3.98 18.23
C GLY A 335 -15.50 4.56 17.46
N PRO A 336 -16.73 4.37 17.98
CA PRO A 336 -17.95 4.79 17.30
C PRO A 336 -18.14 6.32 17.34
N ASN A 337 -18.72 6.86 16.27
CA ASN A 337 -19.08 8.29 16.12
C ASN A 337 -17.95 9.29 16.39
N ALA A 338 -16.70 8.91 16.09
CA ALA A 338 -15.56 9.82 16.17
C ALA A 338 -15.77 11.06 15.27
N ASN A 339 -15.54 12.25 15.83
CA ASN A 339 -15.70 13.53 15.13
C ASN A 339 -14.50 13.79 14.20
N VAL A 340 -14.50 13.15 13.03
CA VAL A 340 -13.41 13.20 12.05
C VAL A 340 -13.90 13.58 10.65
N THR A 341 -13.01 14.15 9.85
CA THR A 341 -13.24 14.45 8.43
C THR A 341 -12.04 14.07 7.59
N ALA A 342 -12.27 13.70 6.32
CA ALA A 342 -11.22 13.45 5.34
C ALA A 342 -11.23 14.57 4.29
N THR A 343 -10.15 15.34 4.20
CA THR A 343 -10.06 16.59 3.43
C THR A 343 -8.92 16.55 2.42
N LEU A 344 -9.18 16.95 1.17
CA LEU A 344 -8.19 17.09 0.10
C LEU A 344 -7.67 18.53 0.03
N GLU A 345 -6.37 18.70 0.18
CA GLU A 345 -5.68 20.00 0.17
C GLU A 345 -5.16 20.39 -1.22
N ASP A 346 -4.94 21.69 -1.43
CA ASP A 346 -4.45 22.26 -2.70
C ASP A 346 -2.97 21.94 -3.02
N ASN A 347 -2.30 21.17 -2.16
CA ASN A 347 -0.98 20.55 -2.37
C ASN A 347 -1.09 19.07 -2.83
N GLY A 348 -2.29 18.49 -2.87
CA GLY A 348 -2.55 17.08 -3.21
C GLY A 348 -2.54 16.11 -2.02
N ASN A 349 -2.33 16.61 -0.80
CA ASN A 349 -2.39 15.81 0.42
C ASN A 349 -3.84 15.56 0.83
N PHE A 350 -4.19 14.30 1.09
CA PHE A 350 -5.52 13.90 1.53
C PHE A 350 -5.42 13.43 2.98
N ARG A 351 -5.98 14.22 3.90
CA ARG A 351 -5.75 14.12 5.35
C ARG A 351 -7.02 13.70 6.08
N LEU A 352 -6.93 12.70 6.95
CA LEU A 352 -7.96 12.36 7.93
C LEU A 352 -7.64 13.11 9.23
N ILE A 353 -8.53 13.99 9.67
CA ILE A 353 -8.29 14.96 10.76
C ILE A 353 -9.34 14.78 11.86
N ASN A 354 -8.92 14.77 13.12
CA ASN A 354 -9.82 14.86 14.27
C ASN A 354 -10.29 16.31 14.45
N GLN A 355 -11.59 16.56 14.37
CA GLN A 355 -12.11 17.92 14.46
C GLN A 355 -12.14 18.49 15.88
N VAL A 356 -11.89 17.67 16.91
CA VAL A 356 -11.83 18.12 18.32
C VAL A 356 -10.47 18.76 18.66
N ASP A 357 -9.36 18.05 18.39
CA ASP A 357 -7.99 18.47 18.74
C ASP A 357 -7.16 18.95 17.53
N LYS A 358 -7.75 18.92 16.32
CA LYS A 358 -7.12 19.23 15.02
C LYS A 358 -5.90 18.38 14.65
N ARG A 359 -5.65 17.25 15.33
CA ARG A 359 -4.53 16.36 14.98
C ARG A 359 -4.77 15.65 13.66
N VAL A 360 -3.69 15.42 12.91
CA VAL A 360 -3.68 14.48 11.79
C VAL A 360 -3.75 13.07 12.36
N LEU A 361 -4.65 12.26 11.80
CA LEU A 361 -4.83 10.85 12.13
C LEU A 361 -4.18 9.95 11.08
N TRP A 362 -4.20 10.41 9.82
CA TRP A 362 -3.60 9.78 8.65
C TRP A 362 -3.50 10.81 7.52
N GLN A 363 -2.55 10.65 6.59
CA GLN A 363 -2.44 11.48 5.39
C GLN A 363 -1.82 10.73 4.20
N SER A 364 -2.23 11.05 2.97
CA SER A 364 -1.72 10.40 1.76
C SER A 364 -0.22 10.63 1.52
N PHE A 365 0.32 11.77 1.95
CA PHE A 365 1.75 12.10 1.83
C PHE A 365 2.68 11.13 2.58
N ASP A 366 2.20 10.44 3.62
CA ASP A 366 2.97 9.41 4.31
C ASP A 366 2.98 8.06 3.57
N HIS A 367 2.15 7.91 2.53
CA HIS A 367 1.98 6.70 1.73
C HIS A 367 2.21 6.98 0.24
N PRO A 368 3.41 7.42 -0.18
CA PRO A 368 3.73 7.70 -1.58
C PRO A 368 3.58 6.46 -2.47
N THR A 369 3.18 6.67 -3.73
CA THR A 369 3.20 5.65 -4.79
C THR A 369 4.45 5.85 -5.68
N ASN A 370 4.27 6.16 -6.96
CA ASN A 370 5.29 6.37 -7.97
C ASN A 370 5.69 7.84 -8.16
N VAL A 371 5.10 8.77 -7.40
CA VAL A 371 5.24 10.21 -7.60
C VAL A 371 5.67 10.92 -6.31
N LEU A 372 6.57 11.90 -6.44
CA LEU A 372 6.81 12.94 -5.45
C LEU A 372 6.17 14.25 -5.92
N LEU A 373 5.40 14.89 -5.04
CA LEU A 373 4.82 16.23 -5.19
C LEU A 373 5.56 17.24 -4.31
N PRO A 374 5.35 18.57 -4.50
CA PRO A 374 5.87 19.58 -3.59
C PRO A 374 5.47 19.30 -2.13
N GLY A 375 6.41 19.43 -1.21
CA GLY A 375 6.21 19.15 0.22
C GLY A 375 6.12 17.67 0.63
N MET A 376 6.11 16.72 -0.31
CA MET A 376 6.26 15.30 0.01
C MET A 376 7.71 14.98 0.42
N LYS A 377 7.89 14.00 1.30
CA LYS A 377 9.19 13.59 1.85
C LYS A 377 9.69 12.30 1.18
N LEU A 378 11.01 12.15 1.04
CA LEU A 378 11.71 10.89 0.81
C LEU A 378 12.77 10.68 1.88
N GLY A 379 12.76 9.54 2.57
CA GLY A 379 13.62 9.28 3.73
C GLY A 379 12.84 8.76 4.93
N TYR A 380 13.24 9.13 6.15
CA TYR A 380 12.80 8.46 7.36
C TYR A 380 12.25 9.42 8.44
N ASP A 381 11.15 9.02 9.07
CA ASP A 381 10.75 9.47 10.41
C ASP A 381 11.26 8.46 11.43
N MET A 382 12.22 8.88 12.25
CA MET A 382 12.82 8.09 13.32
C MET A 382 11.89 7.94 14.54
N THR A 383 10.84 8.77 14.65
CA THR A 383 9.87 8.78 15.77
C THR A 383 8.65 7.91 15.48
N ALA A 384 8.08 7.97 14.27
CA ALA A 384 7.02 7.05 13.84
C ALA A 384 7.56 5.71 13.31
N GLY A 385 8.85 5.63 12.97
CA GLY A 385 9.44 4.48 12.28
C GLY A 385 9.02 4.37 10.81
N GLN A 386 8.50 5.45 10.22
CA GLN A 386 8.00 5.51 8.85
C GLN A 386 9.16 5.73 7.86
N ASN A 387 9.06 5.09 6.69
CA ASN A 387 10.02 5.23 5.59
C ASN A 387 9.27 5.64 4.31
N TRP A 388 9.54 6.85 3.83
CA TRP A 388 8.96 7.41 2.61
C TRP A 388 9.86 7.07 1.42
N THR A 389 9.40 6.18 0.54
CA THR A 389 10.09 5.77 -0.69
C THR A 389 9.10 5.67 -1.84
N LEU A 390 9.44 6.15 -3.03
CA LEU A 390 8.59 5.89 -4.20
C LEU A 390 8.74 4.43 -4.63
N THR A 391 7.67 3.85 -5.15
CA THR A 391 7.64 2.56 -5.85
C THR A 391 7.04 2.79 -7.24
N SER A 392 7.71 2.35 -8.30
CA SER A 392 7.19 2.51 -9.67
C SER A 392 5.88 1.74 -9.84
N TRP A 393 5.09 2.14 -10.82
CA TRP A 393 4.06 1.24 -11.36
C TRP A 393 4.70 0.07 -12.11
N LEU A 394 3.93 -1.00 -12.31
CA LEU A 394 4.35 -2.21 -13.04
C LEU A 394 4.44 -1.96 -14.55
N SER A 395 3.54 -1.12 -15.06
CA SER A 395 3.58 -0.55 -16.42
C SER A 395 3.03 0.88 -16.41
N ASN A 396 2.87 1.51 -17.57
CA ASN A 396 2.26 2.85 -17.64
C ASN A 396 0.73 2.82 -17.42
N GLU A 397 0.11 1.64 -17.48
CA GLU A 397 -1.34 1.44 -17.39
C GLU A 397 -1.76 0.64 -16.14
N ASN A 398 -0.91 -0.28 -15.66
CA ASN A 398 -1.17 -1.04 -14.43
C ASN A 398 -0.47 -0.37 -13.22
N PRO A 399 -1.24 0.17 -12.24
CA PRO A 399 -0.70 0.86 -11.07
C PRO A 399 -0.14 -0.06 -9.97
N GLU A 400 -0.21 -1.39 -10.13
CA GLU A 400 0.44 -2.36 -9.23
C GLU A 400 1.93 -2.06 -9.03
N SER A 401 2.48 -2.49 -7.89
CA SER A 401 3.87 -2.22 -7.49
C SER A 401 4.87 -2.88 -8.45
N GLY A 402 5.55 -2.04 -9.22
CA GLY A 402 6.53 -2.43 -10.21
C GLY A 402 7.91 -2.78 -9.66
N PRO A 403 8.89 -2.93 -10.55
CA PRO A 403 10.22 -3.42 -10.17
C PRO A 403 11.10 -2.37 -9.50
N PHE A 404 10.81 -1.07 -9.59
CA PHE A 404 11.72 -0.01 -9.12
C PHE A 404 11.23 0.67 -7.84
N THR A 405 12.18 1.08 -7.00
CA THR A 405 11.94 1.95 -5.83
C THR A 405 12.96 3.07 -5.80
N LEU A 406 12.56 4.27 -5.37
CA LEU A 406 13.41 5.44 -5.18
C LEU A 406 13.51 5.76 -3.69
N SER A 407 14.73 5.89 -3.19
CA SER A 407 15.04 6.05 -1.77
C SER A 407 16.08 7.15 -1.53
N TRP A 408 15.97 7.83 -0.39
CA TRP A 408 16.96 8.83 0.07
C TRP A 408 17.99 8.15 0.97
N GLU A 409 19.28 8.32 0.65
CA GLU A 409 20.39 7.70 1.38
C GLU A 409 21.38 8.75 1.92
N PRO A 410 21.56 8.86 3.25
CA PRO A 410 22.75 9.50 3.80
C PRO A 410 23.96 8.58 3.62
N THR A 411 25.13 9.16 3.33
CA THR A 411 26.40 8.43 3.23
C THR A 411 27.38 8.84 4.33
N GLN A 412 28.37 7.99 4.58
CA GLN A 412 29.35 8.03 5.70
C GLN A 412 30.18 9.32 5.81
N LYS A 413 30.07 10.25 4.86
CA LYS A 413 30.80 11.53 4.82
C LYS A 413 29.88 12.76 4.82
N GLY A 414 28.64 12.61 5.28
CA GLY A 414 27.65 13.70 5.35
C GLY A 414 27.01 14.06 4.01
N SER A 415 27.56 13.62 2.88
CA SER A 415 26.91 13.69 1.57
C SER A 415 25.69 12.77 1.52
N GLN A 416 24.61 13.21 0.88
CA GLN A 416 23.43 12.38 0.64
C GLN A 416 23.24 12.12 -0.86
N ARG A 417 22.42 11.14 -1.21
CA ARG A 417 22.08 10.79 -2.59
C ARG A 417 20.69 10.17 -2.69
N LEU A 418 20.14 10.20 -3.90
CA LEU A 418 19.00 9.37 -4.28
C LEU A 418 19.52 8.04 -4.84
N MET A 419 18.87 6.95 -4.45
CA MET A 419 19.18 5.58 -4.88
C MET A 419 17.94 4.93 -5.47
N ILE A 420 18.03 4.52 -6.74
CA ILE A 420 17.05 3.67 -7.41
C ILE A 420 17.47 2.20 -7.21
N ARG A 421 16.55 1.39 -6.68
CA ARG A 421 16.71 -0.06 -6.55
C ARG A 421 15.75 -0.79 -7.46
N ARG A 422 16.26 -1.78 -8.21
CA ARG A 422 15.48 -2.73 -9.02
C ARG A 422 15.30 -4.05 -8.26
N ARG A 423 14.06 -4.41 -7.94
CA ARG A 423 13.67 -5.58 -7.11
C ARG A 423 14.55 -5.67 -5.84
N GLY A 424 14.84 -4.52 -5.21
CA GLY A 424 15.68 -4.32 -4.01
C GLY A 424 17.20 -4.24 -4.22
N ARG A 425 17.73 -4.56 -5.41
CA ARG A 425 19.16 -4.41 -5.72
C ARG A 425 19.45 -2.98 -6.22
N PRO A 426 20.55 -2.32 -5.81
CA PRO A 426 20.95 -1.03 -6.39
C PRO A 426 21.04 -1.09 -7.92
N TYR A 427 20.56 -0.05 -8.60
CA TYR A 427 20.50 0.03 -10.07
C TYR A 427 21.11 1.34 -10.58
N TRP A 428 20.70 2.47 -10.01
CA TRP A 428 21.18 3.80 -10.36
C TRP A 428 21.23 4.72 -9.13
N THR A 429 22.14 5.68 -9.13
CA THR A 429 22.37 6.65 -8.05
C THR A 429 22.50 8.06 -8.65
N SER A 430 21.87 9.06 -8.03
CA SER A 430 22.08 10.49 -8.39
C SER A 430 23.52 10.95 -8.14
N GLY A 431 24.28 10.14 -7.41
CA GLY A 431 25.56 10.51 -6.83
C GLY A 431 25.38 11.55 -5.73
N ASN A 432 26.49 12.05 -5.21
CA ASN A 432 26.46 12.90 -4.04
C ASN A 432 25.84 14.27 -4.36
N LEU A 433 24.91 14.70 -3.51
CA LEU A 433 24.37 16.06 -3.47
C LEU A 433 25.41 16.99 -2.85
N ASN A 434 25.85 18.01 -3.60
CA ASN A 434 26.71 19.10 -3.13
C ASN A 434 26.08 20.43 -3.56
N ASN A 435 25.89 21.39 -2.66
CA ASN A 435 25.33 22.72 -2.98
C ASN A 435 24.02 22.69 -3.81
N LYS A 436 23.06 21.83 -3.44
CA LYS A 436 21.82 21.53 -4.18
C LYS A 436 22.00 20.93 -5.61
N ILE A 437 23.22 20.57 -6.02
CA ILE A 437 23.54 19.94 -7.31
C ILE A 437 23.80 18.44 -7.09
N PHE A 438 23.11 17.58 -7.84
CA PHE A 438 23.32 16.13 -7.83
C PHE A 438 24.34 15.72 -8.90
N GLN A 439 25.36 14.94 -8.53
CA GLN A 439 26.46 14.58 -9.44
C GLN A 439 26.05 14.02 -10.82
N TYR A 440 24.95 13.24 -10.90
CA TYR A 440 24.52 12.56 -12.12
C TYR A 440 23.13 12.95 -12.66
N MET A 441 22.43 13.93 -12.06
CA MET A 441 21.11 14.40 -12.53
C MET A 441 21.24 15.66 -13.40
N PHE A 442 22.01 15.57 -14.48
CA PHE A 442 22.42 16.72 -15.30
C PHE A 442 21.26 17.61 -15.78
N ALA A 443 20.12 17.01 -16.15
CA ALA A 443 18.92 17.74 -16.60
C ALA A 443 18.19 18.51 -15.48
N LEU A 444 18.18 17.99 -14.24
CA LEU A 444 17.65 18.71 -13.07
C LEU A 444 18.59 19.85 -12.63
N ASN A 445 19.90 19.67 -12.80
CA ASN A 445 20.90 20.70 -12.51
C ASN A 445 20.90 21.87 -13.50
N GLY A 446 20.18 21.77 -14.63
CA GLY A 446 20.08 22.84 -15.61
C GLY A 446 19.39 24.09 -15.03
N PRO A 447 19.79 25.32 -15.43
CA PRO A 447 19.28 26.55 -14.82
C PRO A 447 17.77 26.74 -14.98
N GLY A 448 17.17 26.17 -16.03
CA GLY A 448 15.71 26.17 -16.22
C GLY A 448 14.94 25.21 -15.31
N SER A 449 15.60 24.17 -14.76
CA SER A 449 14.99 23.21 -13.83
C SER A 449 15.21 23.62 -12.37
N GLN A 450 16.38 24.15 -12.02
CA GLN A 450 16.66 24.60 -10.65
C GLN A 450 15.74 25.74 -10.17
N SER A 451 15.21 26.55 -11.08
CA SER A 451 14.21 27.59 -10.77
C SER A 451 12.80 27.04 -10.51
N MET A 452 12.49 25.80 -10.92
CA MET A 452 11.20 25.14 -10.65
C MET A 452 11.20 24.36 -9.33
N TYR A 453 12.38 23.90 -8.89
CA TYR A 453 12.55 22.94 -7.80
C TYR A 453 13.41 23.52 -6.66
N ASN A 454 12.78 24.16 -5.67
CA ASN A 454 13.49 24.57 -4.45
C ASN A 454 13.76 23.34 -3.57
N LEU A 455 14.88 22.65 -3.82
CA LEU A 455 15.23 21.44 -3.08
C LEU A 455 15.46 21.74 -1.60
N THR A 456 14.79 20.98 -0.74
CA THR A 456 14.92 21.05 0.73
C THR A 456 15.40 19.71 1.28
N PHE A 457 16.17 19.77 2.36
CA PHE A 457 16.84 18.62 2.95
C PHE A 457 16.89 18.82 4.46
N VAL A 458 16.59 17.75 5.22
CA VAL A 458 16.58 17.75 6.67
C VAL A 458 17.35 16.54 7.19
N TYR A 459 18.21 16.76 8.20
CA TYR A 459 18.90 15.71 8.93
C TYR A 459 18.94 16.06 10.42
N ASN A 460 18.12 15.39 11.22
CA ASN A 460 18.15 15.50 12.67
C ASN A 460 17.81 14.15 13.33
N ASN A 461 17.53 14.16 14.63
CA ASN A 461 17.25 12.95 15.42
C ASN A 461 15.79 12.48 15.32
N LYS A 462 14.88 13.32 14.80
CA LYS A 462 13.48 12.98 14.54
C LYS A 462 13.25 12.59 13.10
N GLU A 463 13.74 13.38 12.15
CA GLU A 463 13.50 13.15 10.72
C GLU A 463 14.79 13.32 9.88
N ARG A 464 14.88 12.51 8.81
CA ARG A 464 16.00 12.51 7.86
C ARG A 464 15.48 12.34 6.44
N TYR A 465 15.21 13.43 5.73
CA TYR A 465 14.52 13.42 4.44
C TYR A 465 15.01 14.44 3.40
N PHE A 466 14.66 14.17 2.15
CA PHE A 466 14.69 15.06 1.00
C PHE A 466 13.27 15.45 0.61
N SER A 467 13.07 16.69 0.18
CA SER A 467 11.81 17.24 -0.33
C SER A 467 12.10 18.39 -1.30
N TYR A 468 11.06 19.01 -1.86
CA TYR A 468 11.19 20.25 -2.62
C TYR A 468 9.91 21.09 -2.52
N ASP A 469 10.06 22.39 -2.69
CA ASP A 469 8.93 23.30 -2.94
C ASP A 469 8.89 23.67 -4.44
N GLY A 470 7.67 23.83 -4.98
CA GLY A 470 7.45 24.13 -6.40
C GLY A 470 7.09 25.58 -6.68
N SER A 471 7.37 26.06 -7.89
CA SER A 471 6.84 27.34 -8.39
C SER A 471 5.31 27.29 -8.54
N THR A 472 4.62 28.40 -8.27
CA THR A 472 3.15 28.51 -8.35
C THR A 472 2.59 28.59 -9.78
N SER A 473 3.44 28.61 -10.80
CA SER A 473 3.06 28.80 -12.21
C SER A 473 3.12 27.54 -13.08
N VAL A 474 3.56 26.42 -12.52
CA VAL A 474 3.78 25.13 -13.21
C VAL A 474 3.30 24.00 -12.29
N LEU A 475 3.15 22.77 -12.79
CA LEU A 475 2.81 21.58 -12.00
C LEU A 475 4.04 20.65 -11.83
N PRO A 476 5.03 21.01 -10.99
CA PRO A 476 6.26 20.25 -10.84
C PRO A 476 6.05 18.95 -10.04
N MET A 477 6.30 17.80 -10.67
CA MET A 477 6.13 16.46 -10.09
C MET A 477 7.28 15.55 -10.53
N TRP A 478 7.79 14.70 -9.64
CA TRP A 478 8.81 13.70 -9.98
C TRP A 478 8.17 12.32 -10.10
N ILE A 479 8.16 11.74 -11.31
CA ILE A 479 7.58 10.42 -11.58
C ILE A 479 8.69 9.37 -11.70
N LEU A 480 8.65 8.34 -10.85
CA LEU A 480 9.44 7.11 -10.99
C LEU A 480 8.74 6.17 -11.99
N THR A 481 9.30 6.02 -13.19
CA THR A 481 8.70 5.23 -14.27
C THR A 481 8.89 3.71 -14.08
N PRO A 482 8.04 2.87 -14.70
CA PRO A 482 8.22 1.42 -14.75
C PRO A 482 9.56 0.97 -15.38
N ASN A 483 10.19 1.84 -16.17
CA ASN A 483 11.49 1.61 -16.80
C ASN A 483 12.67 1.95 -15.86
N GLY A 484 12.39 2.55 -14.70
CA GLY A 484 13.39 2.91 -13.69
C GLY A 484 13.93 4.32 -13.82
N HIS A 485 13.16 5.23 -14.43
CA HIS A 485 13.59 6.61 -14.68
C HIS A 485 12.94 7.59 -13.72
N ILE A 486 13.61 8.72 -13.46
CA ILE A 486 12.96 9.90 -12.88
C ILE A 486 12.66 10.87 -14.02
N ARG A 487 11.40 11.32 -14.13
CA ARG A 487 10.96 12.34 -15.10
C ARG A 487 10.04 13.38 -14.46
N ASP A 488 9.96 14.53 -15.10
CA ASP A 488 8.95 15.57 -14.85
C ASP A 488 7.89 15.51 -15.96
N ILE A 489 6.61 15.77 -15.65
CA ILE A 489 5.55 15.86 -16.66
C ILE A 489 5.79 17.00 -17.66
N ASN A 490 6.47 18.06 -17.23
CA ASN A 490 6.76 19.26 -18.02
C ASN A 490 8.05 19.13 -18.87
N ASN A 491 8.83 18.05 -18.72
CA ASN A 491 10.12 17.89 -19.38
C ASN A 491 10.24 16.53 -20.09
N ALA A 492 10.41 16.56 -21.41
CA ALA A 492 10.57 15.36 -22.24
C ALA A 492 11.84 14.55 -21.95
N THR A 493 12.83 15.10 -21.23
CA THR A 493 14.07 14.41 -20.88
C THR A 493 14.03 13.79 -19.49
N ALA A 494 14.23 12.48 -19.41
CA ALA A 494 14.45 11.77 -18.16
C ALA A 494 15.81 12.15 -17.54
N TRP A 495 15.90 12.14 -16.20
CA TRP A 495 17.08 12.58 -15.45
C TRP A 495 18.03 11.43 -15.09
N SER A 496 17.88 10.30 -15.78
CA SER A 496 18.53 9.00 -15.56
C SER A 496 18.51 8.22 -16.88
N PRO A 497 19.53 7.38 -17.18
CA PRO A 497 19.66 6.69 -18.47
C PRO A 497 18.55 5.66 -18.74
N GLU A 498 18.30 5.35 -20.03
CA GLU A 498 17.20 4.46 -20.43
C GLU A 498 17.36 3.04 -19.84
N PHE A 499 18.59 2.51 -19.87
CA PHE A 499 18.98 1.28 -19.22
C PHE A 499 20.33 1.47 -18.52
N CYS A 500 20.56 0.75 -17.42
CA CYS A 500 21.89 0.57 -16.85
C CYS A 500 22.42 -0.81 -17.24
N TYR A 501 23.46 -0.85 -18.08
CA TYR A 501 24.04 -2.10 -18.58
C TYR A 501 25.11 -2.69 -17.64
N GLY A 502 25.64 -1.88 -16.73
CA GLY A 502 26.54 -2.28 -15.64
C GLY A 502 27.92 -1.61 -15.65
N TYR A 503 28.23 -0.79 -16.66
CA TYR A 503 29.53 -0.11 -16.81
C TYR A 503 29.43 1.42 -16.93
N ASP A 504 28.24 1.96 -17.22
CA ASP A 504 27.91 3.37 -17.46
C ASP A 504 27.96 4.27 -16.20
N THR A 505 28.97 4.08 -15.35
CA THR A 505 29.16 4.77 -14.07
C THR A 505 29.26 6.29 -14.20
N GLY A 506 29.63 6.81 -15.37
CA GLY A 506 29.60 8.24 -15.70
C GLY A 506 28.21 8.87 -15.67
N ASN A 507 27.15 8.07 -15.83
CA ASN A 507 25.74 8.49 -15.79
C ASN A 507 25.02 8.03 -14.51
N GLY A 508 25.75 7.61 -13.48
CA GLY A 508 25.19 7.18 -12.19
C GLY A 508 24.67 5.74 -12.13
N CYS A 509 24.85 4.94 -13.19
CA CYS A 509 24.55 3.50 -13.13
C CYS A 509 25.48 2.78 -12.14
N VAL A 510 24.95 1.80 -11.41
CA VAL A 510 25.73 0.99 -10.47
C VAL A 510 26.55 -0.06 -11.23
N GLU A 511 27.83 -0.18 -10.88
CA GLU A 511 28.76 -1.14 -11.49
C GLU A 511 28.30 -2.60 -11.26
N SER A 512 28.26 -3.40 -12.33
CA SER A 512 27.97 -4.84 -12.25
C SER A 512 28.64 -5.63 -13.38
N SER A 513 28.96 -6.90 -13.11
CA SER A 513 29.69 -7.76 -14.05
C SER A 513 28.83 -8.17 -15.25
N PHE A 514 29.34 -7.90 -16.46
CA PHE A 514 28.74 -8.37 -17.71
C PHE A 514 28.51 -9.89 -17.74
N PRO A 515 27.46 -10.37 -18.45
CA PRO A 515 27.44 -11.71 -19.02
C PRO A 515 28.66 -11.88 -19.95
N LYS A 516 29.29 -13.07 -19.95
CA LYS A 516 30.55 -13.37 -20.70
C LYS A 516 30.48 -13.22 -22.24
N CYS A 517 29.32 -12.81 -22.75
CA CYS A 517 28.94 -12.72 -24.16
C CYS A 517 28.45 -11.31 -24.56
N ARG A 518 28.56 -10.33 -23.65
CA ARG A 518 28.26 -8.91 -23.89
C ARG A 518 29.53 -8.08 -23.70
N THR A 519 29.59 -6.95 -24.36
CA THR A 519 30.70 -5.99 -24.37
C THR A 519 30.20 -4.57 -24.14
N GLU A 520 31.11 -3.62 -23.93
CA GLU A 520 30.80 -2.18 -23.82
C GLU A 520 30.20 -1.57 -25.12
N ASN A 521 30.26 -2.30 -26.24
CA ASN A 521 29.67 -1.92 -27.52
C ASN A 521 28.25 -2.48 -27.73
N ASP A 522 27.83 -3.48 -26.95
CA ASP A 522 26.49 -4.07 -27.06
C ASP A 522 25.45 -3.16 -26.37
N ASN A 523 24.49 -2.63 -27.12
CA ASN A 523 23.34 -1.91 -26.56
C ASN A 523 22.04 -2.34 -27.24
N PHE A 524 20.90 -2.10 -26.59
CA PHE A 524 19.60 -2.16 -27.25
C PHE A 524 19.22 -0.79 -27.80
N SER A 525 18.76 -0.77 -29.05
CA SER A 525 18.14 0.39 -29.67
C SER A 525 16.69 0.07 -30.04
N LYS A 526 15.78 1.02 -29.81
CA LYS A 526 14.37 0.91 -30.18
C LYS A 526 14.23 1.12 -31.70
N LYS A 527 13.64 0.14 -32.41
CA LYS A 527 13.49 0.15 -33.87
C LYS A 527 12.07 -0.22 -34.28
N ASN A 528 11.58 0.42 -35.35
CA ASN A 528 10.28 0.12 -35.97
C ASN A 528 10.42 -1.07 -36.94
N GLY A 529 9.48 -2.02 -36.92
CA GLY A 529 9.53 -3.27 -37.68
C GLY A 529 9.48 -4.53 -36.82
N ASP A 530 9.81 -5.68 -37.40
CA ASP A 530 9.72 -6.97 -36.71
C ASP A 530 10.90 -7.89 -37.01
N PHE A 531 11.07 -8.93 -36.20
CA PHE A 531 12.01 -10.01 -36.49
C PHE A 531 11.42 -10.95 -37.55
N ALA A 532 12.29 -11.53 -38.39
CA ALA A 532 11.88 -12.49 -39.41
C ALA A 532 11.15 -13.70 -38.80
N GLN A 533 10.13 -14.21 -39.52
CA GLN A 533 9.18 -15.22 -39.02
C GLN A 533 9.83 -16.57 -38.67
N ASP A 534 11.03 -16.84 -39.18
CA ASP A 534 11.83 -18.04 -38.91
C ASP A 534 12.63 -17.97 -37.60
N MET A 535 12.68 -16.81 -36.93
CA MET A 535 13.39 -16.65 -35.67
C MET A 535 12.66 -17.26 -34.47
N THR A 536 13.43 -17.84 -33.55
CA THR A 536 12.89 -18.40 -32.30
C THR A 536 12.35 -17.30 -31.39
N LYS A 537 11.03 -17.09 -31.44
CA LYS A 537 10.26 -16.23 -30.54
C LYS A 537 9.91 -16.99 -29.26
N SER A 538 10.66 -16.75 -28.19
CA SER A 538 10.31 -17.24 -26.86
C SER A 538 9.32 -16.30 -26.17
N VAL A 539 8.07 -16.74 -26.01
CA VAL A 539 7.12 -16.10 -25.09
C VAL A 539 7.46 -16.64 -23.70
N THR A 540 8.07 -15.81 -22.84
CA THR A 540 8.59 -16.30 -21.54
C THR A 540 7.53 -16.22 -20.45
N ASP A 541 6.52 -17.07 -20.66
CA ASP A 541 5.32 -17.31 -19.86
C ASP A 541 4.28 -16.17 -19.89
N GLY A 542 3.01 -16.51 -19.64
CA GLY A 542 1.87 -15.58 -19.59
C GLY A 542 1.84 -14.67 -18.35
N ASN A 543 2.98 -14.58 -17.64
CA ASN A 543 3.06 -14.01 -16.31
C ASN A 543 3.02 -12.47 -16.34
N SER A 544 1.86 -11.91 -15.98
CA SER A 544 1.58 -10.47 -15.90
C SER A 544 2.44 -9.71 -14.88
N SER A 545 3.05 -10.38 -13.89
CA SER A 545 3.90 -9.73 -12.87
C SER A 545 5.30 -9.29 -13.38
N LEU A 546 5.60 -9.56 -14.66
CA LEU A 546 6.82 -9.13 -15.34
C LEU A 546 6.62 -7.75 -15.98
N SER A 547 7.53 -6.83 -15.69
CA SER A 547 7.57 -5.52 -16.34
C SER A 547 8.38 -5.52 -17.64
N PHE A 548 8.22 -4.46 -18.43
CA PHE A 548 9.10 -4.16 -19.56
C PHE A 548 10.61 -4.21 -19.22
N ASN A 549 11.03 -3.70 -18.05
CA ASN A 549 12.44 -3.73 -17.65
C ASN A 549 12.91 -5.14 -17.20
N ASP A 550 11.99 -6.00 -16.75
CA ASP A 550 12.33 -7.41 -16.50
C ASP A 550 12.66 -8.15 -17.81
N CYS A 551 12.06 -7.76 -18.95
CA CYS A 551 12.46 -8.25 -20.27
C CYS A 551 13.86 -7.82 -20.68
N PHE A 552 14.21 -6.54 -20.48
CA PHE A 552 15.57 -6.04 -20.69
C PHE A 552 16.59 -6.91 -19.96
N VAL A 553 16.39 -7.15 -18.66
CA VAL A 553 17.36 -7.93 -17.86
C VAL A 553 17.35 -9.42 -18.21
N LYS A 554 16.21 -10.02 -18.60
CA LYS A 554 16.21 -11.38 -19.17
C LYS A 554 17.05 -11.47 -20.45
N CYS A 555 16.81 -10.57 -21.42
CA CYS A 555 17.48 -10.58 -22.72
C CYS A 555 18.97 -10.17 -22.65
N TRP A 556 19.33 -9.23 -21.76
CA TRP A 556 20.73 -8.83 -21.56
C TRP A 556 21.58 -10.02 -21.09
N ASN A 557 21.07 -10.79 -20.13
CA ASN A 557 21.73 -11.96 -19.55
C ASN A 557 21.72 -13.21 -20.45
N ASP A 558 20.71 -13.41 -21.30
CA ASP A 558 20.73 -14.49 -22.29
C ASP A 558 21.61 -14.13 -23.49
N CYS A 559 22.76 -14.81 -23.60
CA CYS A 559 23.70 -14.69 -24.71
C CYS A 559 23.10 -14.98 -26.10
N LYS A 560 21.98 -15.72 -26.18
CA LYS A 560 21.30 -15.98 -27.45
C LYS A 560 20.31 -14.88 -27.84
N CYS A 561 19.95 -13.99 -26.92
CA CYS A 561 18.95 -12.97 -27.17
C CYS A 561 19.49 -11.83 -28.05
N VAL A 562 18.68 -11.44 -29.03
CA VAL A 562 18.93 -10.34 -29.97
C VAL A 562 17.86 -9.24 -29.92
N GLY A 563 16.78 -9.42 -29.15
CA GLY A 563 15.82 -8.36 -28.85
C GLY A 563 14.64 -8.81 -27.99
N PHE A 564 13.88 -7.84 -27.50
CA PHE A 564 12.76 -8.06 -26.58
C PHE A 564 11.65 -7.01 -26.73
N ASN A 565 10.46 -7.32 -26.20
CA ASN A 565 9.37 -6.39 -25.98
C ASN A 565 8.41 -6.90 -24.87
N SER A 566 7.45 -6.08 -24.44
CA SER A 566 6.30 -6.58 -23.66
C SER A 566 5.45 -7.58 -24.48
N ASN A 567 4.65 -8.39 -23.80
CA ASN A 567 3.76 -9.37 -24.45
C ASN A 567 2.31 -8.86 -24.56
N THR A 568 1.86 -8.04 -23.61
CA THR A 568 0.53 -7.44 -23.61
C THR A 568 0.56 -6.00 -24.12
N THR A 569 -0.62 -5.50 -24.51
CA THR A 569 -0.87 -4.08 -24.80
C THR A 569 -0.54 -3.21 -23.60
N ASN A 570 -0.96 -3.61 -22.40
CA ASN A 570 -0.73 -2.88 -21.15
C ASN A 570 0.73 -2.89 -20.64
N GLY A 571 1.70 -3.28 -21.48
CA GLY A 571 3.14 -3.16 -21.18
C GLY A 571 3.69 -4.19 -20.19
N THR A 572 3.01 -5.31 -19.98
CA THR A 572 3.42 -6.41 -19.09
C THR A 572 3.69 -7.72 -19.86
N GLY A 573 4.17 -8.75 -19.14
CA GLY A 573 4.60 -10.01 -19.74
C GLY A 573 5.82 -9.82 -20.66
N CYS A 574 6.28 -10.88 -21.32
CA CYS A 574 7.57 -10.81 -22.00
C CYS A 574 7.75 -11.66 -23.27
N VAL A 575 8.14 -11.00 -24.37
CA VAL A 575 8.55 -11.62 -25.63
C VAL A 575 10.05 -11.41 -25.83
N ILE A 576 10.77 -12.49 -26.09
CA ILE A 576 12.23 -12.51 -26.23
C ILE A 576 12.60 -13.28 -27.50
N TRP A 577 13.36 -12.64 -28.39
CA TRP A 577 13.81 -13.23 -29.65
C TRP A 577 15.27 -13.67 -29.56
N THR A 578 15.53 -14.93 -29.92
CA THR A 578 16.86 -15.55 -29.81
C THR A 578 17.35 -16.10 -31.14
N GLY A 579 18.67 -16.04 -31.39
CA GLY A 579 19.32 -16.61 -32.57
C GLY A 579 20.21 -15.61 -33.31
N ILE A 580 20.23 -15.68 -34.64
CA ILE A 580 20.89 -14.69 -35.50
C ILE A 580 19.97 -13.48 -35.63
N ASN A 581 20.49 -12.26 -35.45
CA ASN A 581 19.69 -11.03 -35.55
C ASN A 581 19.21 -10.78 -36.99
N ARG A 582 17.93 -11.09 -37.27
CA ARG A 582 17.24 -10.80 -38.54
C ARG A 582 16.07 -9.85 -38.31
N PHE A 583 16.36 -8.65 -37.81
CA PHE A 583 15.36 -7.59 -37.67
C PHE A 583 15.09 -6.87 -39.00
N LEU A 584 13.85 -6.90 -39.45
CA LEU A 584 13.34 -6.25 -40.66
C LEU A 584 12.78 -4.86 -40.27
N VAL A 585 13.56 -3.81 -40.55
CA VAL A 585 13.15 -2.42 -40.27
C VAL A 585 11.99 -2.02 -41.19
N ASN A 586 10.89 -1.53 -40.62
CA ASN A 586 9.79 -0.91 -41.36
C ASN A 586 9.68 0.57 -40.98
N PRO A 587 10.18 1.51 -41.81
CA PRO A 587 10.13 2.95 -41.51
C PRO A 587 8.72 3.56 -41.51
N LEU A 588 7.74 2.88 -42.11
CA LEU A 588 6.37 3.40 -42.30
C LEU A 588 5.43 3.02 -41.14
N ASP A 589 5.84 2.13 -40.24
CA ASP A 589 5.02 1.62 -39.14
C ASP A 589 5.55 2.13 -37.78
N ASN A 590 4.83 3.10 -37.21
CA ASN A 590 5.12 3.64 -35.87
C ASN A 590 4.51 2.82 -34.73
N SER A 591 3.76 1.75 -35.00
CA SER A 591 3.02 0.99 -33.99
C SER A 591 3.77 -0.22 -33.44
N THR A 592 4.64 -0.86 -34.22
CA THR A 592 5.24 -2.17 -33.88
C THR A 592 6.65 -2.11 -33.26
N SER A 593 7.10 -0.96 -32.75
CA SER A 593 8.48 -0.76 -32.27
C SER A 593 8.95 -1.79 -31.22
N LYS A 594 10.19 -2.28 -31.37
CA LYS A 594 10.83 -3.30 -30.50
C LYS A 594 12.25 -2.90 -30.11
N TYR A 595 12.79 -3.48 -29.05
CA TYR A 595 14.18 -3.25 -28.63
C TYR A 595 15.09 -4.32 -29.22
N VAL A 596 16.06 -3.90 -30.03
CA VAL A 596 16.92 -4.76 -30.86
C VAL A 596 18.38 -4.51 -30.52
N ILE A 597 19.18 -5.56 -30.38
CA ILE A 597 20.60 -5.40 -30.06
C ILE A 597 21.39 -4.81 -31.24
N SER A 598 22.25 -3.85 -30.94
CA SER A 598 23.21 -3.25 -31.85
C SER A 598 24.53 -4.02 -31.73
N GLN A 599 24.72 -5.04 -32.56
CA GLN A 599 26.02 -5.72 -32.68
C GLN A 599 26.85 -5.03 -33.77
N ASN A 600 28.04 -4.53 -33.42
CA ASN A 600 29.01 -4.03 -34.40
C ASN A 600 29.65 -5.24 -35.13
N PRO A 601 29.63 -5.31 -36.47
CA PRO A 601 30.08 -6.49 -37.21
C PRO A 601 31.62 -6.54 -37.38
N ASP A 602 32.35 -6.65 -36.26
CA ASP A 602 33.81 -6.70 -36.28
C ASP A 602 34.36 -8.04 -36.77
N ASN A 603 34.61 -8.08 -38.09
CA ASN A 603 35.76 -8.73 -38.73
C ASN A 603 36.23 -10.08 -38.15
N ARG A 604 35.46 -11.14 -38.39
CA ARG A 604 36.03 -12.50 -38.53
C ARG A 604 36.55 -12.73 -39.95
N SER A 605 37.44 -11.86 -40.41
CA SER A 605 38.11 -11.92 -41.71
C SER A 605 39.52 -12.49 -41.55
N THR A 606 39.80 -13.60 -42.25
CA THR A 606 41.11 -14.27 -42.25
C THR A 606 42.15 -13.42 -42.98
N GLY A 607 43.23 -13.02 -42.30
CA GLY A 607 44.31 -12.19 -42.87
C GLY A 607 45.70 -12.64 -42.41
N ASN A 608 46.60 -12.85 -43.37
CA ASN A 608 47.90 -13.51 -43.17
C ASN A 608 48.95 -12.70 -42.40
N ASN A 609 49.97 -13.43 -41.91
CA ASN A 609 51.25 -12.89 -41.43
C ASN A 609 51.82 -11.77 -42.35
N THR A 610 52.20 -10.64 -41.77
CA THR A 610 53.36 -9.86 -42.24
C THR A 610 54.24 -9.35 -41.09
N GLN A 611 55.50 -9.78 -41.18
CA GLN A 611 56.65 -9.55 -40.33
C GLN A 611 56.90 -8.09 -39.92
N LYS A 612 56.96 -7.82 -38.61
CA LYS A 612 57.46 -6.53 -38.06
C LYS A 612 58.99 -6.54 -37.97
N SER A 613 59.65 -5.57 -38.60
CA SER A 613 61.07 -5.29 -38.36
C SER A 613 61.26 -4.50 -37.05
N LYS A 614 62.46 -4.58 -36.46
CA LYS A 614 62.81 -3.92 -35.18
C LYS A 614 63.69 -2.70 -35.44
N ASN A 615 63.43 -1.61 -34.73
CA ASN A 615 64.42 -0.64 -34.26
C ASN A 615 63.77 0.23 -33.18
N TRP A 616 64.35 0.28 -31.95
CA TRP A 616 64.15 1.28 -30.87
C TRP A 616 64.86 0.89 -29.53
N ILE A 617 65.88 0.02 -29.58
CA ILE A 617 66.43 -0.66 -28.38
C ILE A 617 67.20 0.27 -27.40
N TRP A 618 67.64 1.45 -27.84
CA TRP A 618 68.62 2.28 -27.11
C TRP A 618 68.06 3.22 -26.02
N ILE A 619 66.75 3.20 -25.72
CA ILE A 619 66.12 4.12 -24.74
C ILE A 619 65.67 3.40 -23.45
N SER A 620 65.64 2.06 -23.41
CA SER A 620 64.89 1.31 -22.38
C SER A 620 65.51 1.27 -20.96
N ILE A 621 66.77 1.66 -20.77
CA ILE A 621 67.52 1.31 -19.56
C ILE A 621 67.39 2.35 -18.43
N THR A 622 67.24 3.65 -18.74
CA THR A 622 67.17 4.71 -17.72
C THR A 622 65.77 4.88 -17.09
N VAL A 623 64.70 4.54 -17.82
CA VAL A 623 63.31 4.75 -17.38
C VAL A 623 62.80 3.61 -16.46
N SER A 624 63.39 2.42 -16.56
CA SER A 624 62.85 1.21 -15.93
C SER A 624 62.85 1.24 -14.40
N ILE A 625 63.90 1.77 -13.77
CA ILE A 625 64.07 1.70 -12.30
C ILE A 625 63.06 2.60 -11.56
N PRO A 626 62.89 3.90 -11.89
CA PRO A 626 61.87 4.74 -11.24
C PRO A 626 60.45 4.20 -11.42
N LEU A 627 60.14 3.65 -12.60
CA LEU A 627 58.80 3.15 -12.92
C LEU A 627 58.42 1.95 -12.03
N VAL A 628 59.35 1.02 -11.78
CA VAL A 628 59.11 -0.13 -10.90
C VAL A 628 58.83 0.33 -9.46
N PHE A 629 59.59 1.29 -8.91
CA PHE A 629 59.31 1.83 -7.58
C PHE A 629 57.97 2.59 -7.52
N LEU A 630 57.59 3.32 -8.57
CA LEU A 630 56.26 3.94 -8.68
C LEU A 630 55.15 2.90 -8.71
N CYS A 631 55.30 1.82 -9.49
CA CYS A 631 54.34 0.71 -9.53
C CYS A 631 54.22 -0.01 -8.19
N PHE A 632 55.33 -0.30 -7.49
CA PHE A 632 55.29 -0.91 -6.15
C PHE A 632 54.66 0.04 -5.11
N GLY A 633 54.98 1.34 -5.16
CA GLY A 633 54.36 2.36 -4.32
C GLY A 633 52.85 2.48 -4.56
N ALA A 634 52.41 2.49 -5.83
CA ALA A 634 51.01 2.50 -6.20
C ALA A 634 50.28 1.22 -5.79
N LEU A 635 50.87 0.03 -6.00
CA LEU A 635 50.30 -1.24 -5.58
C LEU A 635 50.21 -1.35 -4.05
N TRP A 636 51.22 -0.89 -3.32
CA TRP A 636 51.17 -0.80 -1.85
C TRP A 636 50.10 0.17 -1.37
N TYR A 637 49.99 1.35 -1.99
CA TYR A 637 48.95 2.34 -1.69
C TYR A 637 47.53 1.80 -1.98
N ILE A 638 47.32 1.14 -3.13
CA ILE A 638 46.05 0.49 -3.49
C ILE A 638 45.73 -0.63 -2.50
N LYS A 639 46.70 -1.49 -2.15
CA LYS A 639 46.51 -2.58 -1.19
C LYS A 639 46.21 -2.05 0.22
N LYS A 640 46.89 -0.99 0.66
CA LYS A 640 46.67 -0.28 1.93
C LYS A 640 45.31 0.43 1.98
N ARG A 641 44.89 1.06 0.88
CA ARG A 641 43.55 1.66 0.72
C ARG A 641 42.46 0.58 0.77
N LYS A 642 42.64 -0.53 0.05
CA LYS A 642 41.71 -1.67 0.03
C LYS A 642 41.67 -2.44 1.36
N HIS A 643 42.73 -2.40 2.16
CA HIS A 643 42.74 -2.93 3.53
C HIS A 643 41.97 -2.00 4.49
N ARG A 644 42.29 -0.70 4.50
CA ARG A 644 41.55 0.29 5.32
C ARG A 644 40.06 0.33 5.00
N GLN A 645 39.70 0.21 3.72
CA GLN A 645 38.29 0.14 3.31
C GLN A 645 37.58 -1.06 3.97
N LYS A 646 38.20 -2.25 3.99
CA LYS A 646 37.66 -3.45 4.65
C LYS A 646 37.65 -3.38 6.18
N GLU A 647 38.50 -2.57 6.79
CA GLU A 647 38.49 -2.32 8.25
C GLU A 647 37.38 -1.34 8.63
N ILE A 648 37.08 -0.37 7.77
CA ILE A 648 35.94 0.56 7.91
C ILE A 648 34.61 -0.19 7.70
N GLU A 649 34.48 -0.98 6.63
CA GLU A 649 33.33 -1.87 6.33
C GLU A 649 33.06 -2.98 7.38
N ARG A 650 33.99 -3.18 8.31
CA ARG A 650 33.79 -3.98 9.53
C ARG A 650 33.23 -3.09 10.63
N ARG A 651 33.97 -2.05 11.04
CA ARG A 651 33.57 -1.14 12.12
C ARG A 651 32.16 -0.58 11.96
N GLU A 652 31.79 -0.13 10.77
CA GLU A 652 30.46 0.43 10.47
C GLU A 652 29.34 -0.61 10.56
N ARG A 653 29.67 -1.89 10.31
CA ARG A 653 28.74 -3.02 10.42
C ARG A 653 28.61 -3.49 11.87
N ASP A 654 29.70 -3.46 12.61
CA ASP A 654 29.75 -3.72 14.05
C ASP A 654 28.98 -2.61 14.80
N GLU A 655 29.13 -1.35 14.38
CA GLU A 655 28.40 -0.18 14.89
C GLU A 655 26.90 -0.24 14.56
N TYR A 656 26.51 -0.64 13.34
CA TYR A 656 25.10 -0.90 13.01
C TYR A 656 24.50 -2.09 13.79
N PHE A 657 25.30 -3.11 14.11
CA PHE A 657 24.87 -4.21 14.97
C PHE A 657 24.68 -3.75 16.43
N VAL A 658 25.52 -2.84 16.93
CA VAL A 658 25.33 -2.15 18.20
C VAL A 658 24.08 -1.26 18.18
N GLU A 659 23.82 -0.49 17.11
CA GLU A 659 22.57 0.29 16.96
C GLU A 659 21.33 -0.62 16.98
N LEU A 660 21.37 -1.74 16.25
CA LEU A 660 20.27 -2.72 16.22
C LEU A 660 20.03 -3.41 17.57
N THR A 661 21.06 -3.55 18.41
CA THR A 661 20.98 -4.13 19.77
C THR A 661 20.79 -3.08 20.88
N THR A 662 20.82 -1.78 20.58
CA THR A 662 20.56 -0.68 21.54
C THR A 662 19.25 0.07 21.27
N SER A 663 18.55 -0.27 20.19
CA SER A 663 17.16 0.15 19.91
C SER A 663 16.24 -0.11 21.12
N GLU A 664 15.26 0.77 21.36
CA GLU A 664 14.68 1.00 22.69
C GLU A 664 14.08 -0.22 23.40
N SER A 665 13.70 -1.27 22.66
CA SER A 665 13.34 -2.60 23.17
C SER A 665 14.39 -3.25 24.08
N PHE A 666 15.62 -2.72 24.15
CA PHE A 666 16.68 -3.19 25.04
C PHE A 666 16.79 -2.41 26.36
N LYS A 667 16.14 -1.24 26.48
CA LYS A 667 16.30 -0.35 27.65
C LYS A 667 15.69 -0.94 28.93
N ASP A 668 14.48 -1.51 28.86
CA ASP A 668 13.77 -1.99 30.04
C ASP A 668 14.42 -3.21 30.71
N VAL A 669 15.31 -3.92 30.00
CA VAL A 669 16.03 -5.10 30.55
C VAL A 669 17.30 -4.70 31.33
N HIS A 670 17.75 -3.44 31.26
CA HIS A 670 18.99 -2.98 31.90
C HIS A 670 18.85 -2.52 33.36
N ARG A 671 17.72 -2.79 34.02
CA ARG A 671 17.50 -2.48 35.45
C ARG A 671 18.09 -3.47 36.45
N LEU A 672 18.70 -4.58 36.01
CA LEU A 672 19.30 -5.59 36.90
C LEU A 672 20.79 -5.85 36.62
N GLU A 673 21.57 -5.19 37.47
CA GLU A 673 22.97 -5.37 37.90
C GLU A 673 24.15 -5.19 36.92
N PRO A 674 25.23 -4.52 37.37
CA PRO A 674 26.54 -4.52 36.74
C PRO A 674 27.53 -5.46 37.47
N ASP A 675 27.93 -6.57 36.83
CA ASP A 675 29.29 -7.09 37.03
C ASP A 675 29.79 -7.91 35.83
N GLY A 676 31.11 -8.10 35.75
CA GLY A 676 31.83 -8.52 34.56
C GLY A 676 31.82 -10.02 34.26
N VAL A 677 30.80 -10.50 33.53
CA VAL A 677 30.80 -11.85 32.93
C VAL A 677 30.91 -11.76 31.40
N LYS A 678 32.02 -12.26 30.84
CA LYS A 678 32.18 -12.44 29.39
C LYS A 678 31.34 -13.62 28.91
N GLY A 679 30.31 -13.37 28.09
CA GLY A 679 29.39 -14.41 27.62
C GLY A 679 28.92 -14.23 26.18
N ASN A 680 29.47 -15.06 25.28
CA ASN A 680 28.96 -15.38 23.94
C ASN A 680 28.75 -14.22 22.96
N ASP A 681 29.82 -13.82 22.27
CA ASP A 681 29.74 -12.92 21.11
C ASP A 681 28.97 -13.56 19.93
N LEU A 682 27.90 -12.91 19.47
CA LEU A 682 27.14 -13.33 18.28
C LEU A 682 27.91 -13.02 16.99
N LEU A 683 28.02 -14.01 16.09
CA LEU A 683 28.82 -13.86 14.88
C LEU A 683 28.04 -13.17 13.75
N LEU A 684 28.59 -12.06 13.25
CA LEU A 684 28.01 -11.28 12.15
C LEU A 684 28.59 -11.71 10.79
N PHE A 685 27.95 -12.69 10.16
CA PHE A 685 28.37 -13.26 8.89
C PHE A 685 28.19 -12.25 7.74
N SER A 686 29.13 -12.21 6.78
CA SER A 686 28.93 -11.44 5.55
C SER A 686 28.09 -12.21 4.54
N PHE A 687 27.26 -11.49 3.77
CA PHE A 687 26.42 -12.07 2.72
C PHE A 687 27.23 -12.91 1.71
N SER A 688 28.44 -12.46 1.35
CA SER A 688 29.36 -13.21 0.50
C SER A 688 29.86 -14.53 1.12
N SER A 689 30.06 -14.61 2.44
CA SER A 689 30.37 -15.86 3.13
C SER A 689 29.19 -16.82 3.10
N ILE A 690 27.95 -16.31 3.24
CA ILE A 690 26.73 -17.11 3.17
C ILE A 690 26.44 -17.60 1.74
N MET A 691 26.60 -16.76 0.73
CA MET A 691 26.52 -17.16 -0.69
C MET A 691 27.53 -18.27 -1.01
N ALA A 692 28.79 -18.11 -0.59
CA ALA A 692 29.82 -19.14 -0.80
C ALA A 692 29.48 -20.44 -0.07
N ALA A 693 29.01 -20.36 1.18
CA ALA A 693 28.65 -21.52 1.98
C ALA A 693 27.43 -22.28 1.44
N THR A 694 26.49 -21.61 0.77
CA THR A 694 25.23 -22.18 0.25
C THR A 694 25.24 -22.45 -1.26
N ASN A 695 26.37 -22.25 -1.94
CA ASN A 695 26.49 -22.29 -3.40
C ASN A 695 25.43 -21.38 -4.10
N ASP A 696 25.47 -20.08 -3.77
CA ASP A 696 24.49 -19.05 -4.14
C ASP A 696 23.02 -19.46 -3.91
N PHE A 697 22.75 -20.03 -2.73
CA PHE A 697 21.43 -20.54 -2.35
C PHE A 697 20.86 -21.58 -3.34
N SER A 698 21.72 -22.49 -3.84
CA SER A 698 21.32 -23.60 -4.72
C SER A 698 20.10 -24.36 -4.15
N VAL A 699 19.20 -24.78 -5.04
CA VAL A 699 18.02 -25.58 -4.69
C VAL A 699 18.43 -26.92 -4.07
N GLU A 700 19.59 -27.47 -4.45
CA GLU A 700 20.19 -28.68 -3.87
C GLU A 700 20.49 -28.53 -2.37
N ASN A 701 20.78 -27.30 -1.93
CA ASN A 701 21.04 -26.96 -0.53
C ASN A 701 19.75 -26.57 0.23
N LYS A 702 18.56 -26.57 -0.40
CA LYS A 702 17.30 -26.22 0.28
C LYS A 702 16.88 -27.36 1.23
N LEU A 703 16.93 -27.08 2.54
CA LEU A 703 16.47 -28.00 3.59
C LEU A 703 14.95 -27.96 3.77
N GLY A 704 14.31 -26.81 3.51
CA GLY A 704 12.87 -26.67 3.68
C GLY A 704 12.34 -25.27 3.36
N GLN A 705 11.02 -25.12 3.50
CA GLN A 705 10.31 -23.85 3.36
C GLN A 705 9.09 -23.87 4.30
N GLY A 706 9.01 -22.87 5.18
CA GLY A 706 7.87 -22.67 6.07
C GLY A 706 7.27 -21.27 5.91
N GLY A 707 6.26 -20.93 6.71
CA GLY A 707 5.62 -19.61 6.69
C GLY A 707 6.59 -18.45 6.95
N PHE A 708 7.72 -18.73 7.61
CA PHE A 708 8.71 -17.74 8.03
C PHE A 708 9.91 -17.60 7.07
N GLY A 709 10.04 -18.45 6.04
CA GLY A 709 11.08 -18.32 5.03
C GLY A 709 11.62 -19.63 4.44
N LEU A 710 12.73 -19.50 3.73
CA LEU A 710 13.48 -20.60 3.11
C LEU A 710 14.65 -20.99 4.01
N VAL A 711 14.85 -22.30 4.23
CA VAL A 711 15.98 -22.81 5.02
C VAL A 711 16.96 -23.53 4.11
N TYR A 712 18.23 -23.17 4.19
CA TYR A 712 19.32 -23.74 3.39
C TYR A 712 20.38 -24.40 4.28
N LYS A 713 20.97 -25.50 3.81
CA LYS A 713 22.25 -25.99 4.32
C LYS A 713 23.37 -25.11 3.77
N GLY A 714 24.39 -24.88 4.57
CA GLY A 714 25.64 -24.32 4.08
C GLY A 714 26.85 -24.91 4.79
N LYS A 715 28.02 -24.78 4.17
CA LYS A 715 29.30 -25.21 4.73
C LYS A 715 30.26 -24.02 4.78
N LEU A 716 30.65 -23.62 5.99
CA LEU A 716 31.59 -22.53 6.21
C LEU A 716 33.00 -22.89 5.73
N SER A 717 33.85 -21.88 5.52
CA SER A 717 35.23 -22.05 5.06
C SER A 717 36.15 -22.79 6.04
N ASP A 718 35.71 -22.98 7.29
CA ASP A 718 36.35 -23.81 8.30
C ASP A 718 35.80 -25.25 8.34
N GLY A 719 34.92 -25.61 7.39
CA GLY A 719 34.31 -26.92 7.27
C GLY A 719 33.04 -27.14 8.08
N ARG A 720 32.65 -26.22 8.98
CA ARG A 720 31.44 -26.37 9.80
C ARG A 720 30.17 -26.29 8.96
N GLU A 721 29.25 -27.23 9.19
CA GLU A 721 27.93 -27.22 8.58
C GLU A 721 26.96 -26.35 9.39
N ILE A 722 26.15 -25.58 8.69
CA ILE A 722 25.20 -24.60 9.25
C ILE A 722 23.85 -24.66 8.54
N ALA A 723 22.79 -24.23 9.21
CA ALA A 723 21.48 -24.00 8.60
C ALA A 723 21.19 -22.49 8.54
N ILE A 724 20.75 -21.99 7.39
CA ILE A 724 20.52 -20.57 7.12
C ILE A 724 19.02 -20.36 6.87
N LYS A 725 18.32 -19.76 7.84
CA LYS A 725 16.92 -19.33 7.72
C LYS A 725 16.90 -17.96 7.04
N ARG A 726 16.62 -17.93 5.73
CA ARG A 726 16.49 -16.71 4.92
C ARG A 726 15.02 -16.27 4.93
N LEU A 727 14.76 -15.13 5.56
CA LEU A 727 13.41 -14.66 5.83
C LEU A 727 12.73 -14.10 4.57
N SER A 728 11.40 -14.18 4.52
CA SER A 728 10.64 -13.69 3.37
C SER A 728 10.69 -12.17 3.25
N ARG A 729 10.96 -11.68 2.03
CA ARG A 729 11.02 -10.24 1.70
C ARG A 729 9.65 -9.56 1.64
N THR A 730 8.56 -10.33 1.52
CA THR A 730 7.18 -9.80 1.36
C THR A 730 6.42 -9.60 2.67
N SER A 731 6.91 -10.12 3.79
CA SER A 731 6.16 -10.13 5.06
C SER A 731 6.64 -9.06 6.04
N LYS A 732 5.75 -8.12 6.40
CA LYS A 732 5.95 -7.20 7.54
C LYS A 732 6.11 -7.95 8.87
N GLN A 733 5.62 -9.20 8.98
CA GLN A 733 5.77 -10.05 10.16
C GLN A 733 7.23 -10.53 10.33
N GLY A 734 7.92 -10.80 9.21
CA GLY A 734 9.29 -11.33 9.19
C GLY A 734 10.33 -10.46 9.90
N LEU A 735 10.14 -9.13 9.93
CA LEU A 735 11.02 -8.24 10.68
C LEU A 735 10.82 -8.32 12.20
N VAL A 736 9.57 -8.55 12.64
CA VAL A 736 9.25 -8.73 14.06
C VAL A 736 9.72 -10.12 14.53
N GLU A 737 9.54 -11.14 13.70
CA GLU A 737 10.10 -12.48 13.92
C GLU A 737 11.62 -12.46 14.02
N PHE A 738 12.31 -11.81 13.06
CA PHE A 738 13.75 -11.61 13.09
C PHE A 738 14.21 -10.97 14.41
N LYS A 739 13.53 -9.92 14.86
CA LYS A 739 13.85 -9.26 16.13
C LYS A 739 13.57 -10.15 17.35
N ASN A 740 12.43 -10.83 17.43
CA ASN A 740 12.13 -11.73 18.56
C ASN A 740 13.19 -12.83 18.67
N GLU A 741 13.48 -13.48 17.55
CA GLU A 741 14.47 -14.55 17.47
C GLU A 741 15.85 -13.98 17.84
N LEU A 742 16.35 -12.94 17.17
CA LEU A 742 17.66 -12.29 17.43
C LEU A 742 17.82 -11.69 18.85
N VAL A 743 16.74 -11.30 19.53
CA VAL A 743 16.82 -10.84 20.94
C VAL A 743 16.93 -12.03 21.91
N LEU A 744 16.32 -13.17 21.57
CA LEU A 744 16.36 -14.39 22.38
C LEU A 744 17.69 -15.15 22.22
N ILE A 745 18.30 -15.16 21.02
CA ILE A 745 19.56 -15.90 20.79
C ILE A 745 20.73 -15.45 21.67
N ALA A 746 20.73 -14.18 22.11
CA ALA A 746 21.77 -13.64 22.98
C ALA A 746 21.71 -14.18 24.42
N LYS A 747 20.61 -14.85 24.82
CA LYS A 747 20.26 -15.12 26.23
C LYS A 747 19.77 -16.55 26.50
N LEU A 748 19.52 -17.35 25.47
CA LEU A 748 19.06 -18.74 25.60
C LEU A 748 20.15 -19.72 25.16
N GLN A 749 20.61 -20.56 26.09
CA GLN A 749 21.56 -21.65 25.84
C GLN A 749 21.21 -22.87 26.71
N HIS A 750 20.84 -23.97 26.06
CA HIS A 750 20.46 -25.23 26.68
C HIS A 750 20.68 -26.37 25.68
N THR A 751 20.86 -27.61 26.15
CA THR A 751 21.06 -28.80 25.31
C THR A 751 19.91 -28.99 24.32
N ASN A 752 18.68 -28.81 24.79
CA ASN A 752 17.44 -29.08 24.06
C ASN A 752 16.81 -27.84 23.40
N LEU A 753 17.58 -26.80 23.11
CA LEU A 753 17.18 -25.68 22.24
C LEU A 753 18.16 -25.57 21.08
N VAL A 754 17.69 -25.30 19.86
CA VAL A 754 18.58 -25.15 18.69
C VAL A 754 19.38 -23.86 18.84
N ARG A 755 20.71 -23.99 18.92
CA ARG A 755 21.59 -22.83 19.09
C ARG A 755 21.74 -22.07 17.78
N VAL A 756 21.54 -20.76 17.86
CA VAL A 756 21.82 -19.83 16.78
C VAL A 756 23.25 -19.34 16.92
N LEU A 757 24.02 -19.41 15.85
CA LEU A 757 25.44 -19.06 15.78
C LEU A 757 25.64 -17.58 15.44
N GLY A 758 24.63 -16.94 14.85
CA GLY A 758 24.67 -15.52 14.50
C GLY A 758 23.68 -15.13 13.40
N CYS A 759 23.93 -14.00 12.76
CA CYS A 759 23.07 -13.47 11.70
C CYS A 759 23.86 -12.92 10.51
N CYS A 760 23.17 -12.69 9.40
CA CYS A 760 23.64 -11.92 8.25
C CYS A 760 22.57 -10.90 7.88
N ILE A 761 22.95 -9.63 7.79
CA ILE A 761 22.09 -8.51 7.39
C ILE A 761 22.76 -7.79 6.22
N HIS A 762 22.07 -7.68 5.09
CA HIS A 762 22.61 -7.05 3.89
C HIS A 762 21.49 -6.38 3.06
N GLY A 763 21.28 -5.09 3.30
CA GLY A 763 20.14 -4.36 2.74
C GLY A 763 18.81 -4.93 3.23
N GLU A 764 17.96 -5.40 2.31
CA GLU A 764 16.72 -6.08 2.68
C GLU A 764 16.94 -7.49 3.24
N GLU A 765 17.99 -8.19 2.79
CA GLU A 765 18.25 -9.59 3.13
C GLU A 765 18.58 -9.75 4.63
N LYS A 766 17.79 -10.56 5.32
CA LYS A 766 17.94 -10.87 6.75
C LYS A 766 17.94 -12.37 6.93
N MET A 767 19.00 -12.89 7.51
CA MET A 767 19.22 -14.33 7.67
C MET A 767 19.72 -14.65 9.06
N LEU A 768 19.23 -15.74 9.62
CA LEU A 768 19.67 -16.29 10.90
C LEU A 768 20.40 -17.60 10.63
N ILE A 769 21.58 -17.75 11.25
CA ILE A 769 22.50 -18.88 11.04
C ILE A 769 22.45 -19.75 12.29
N TYR A 770 22.01 -20.99 12.13
CA TYR A 770 21.87 -22.01 13.17
C TYR A 770 22.96 -23.07 13.03
N GLU A 771 23.19 -23.82 14.10
CA GLU A 771 23.83 -25.13 13.96
C GLU A 771 23.00 -26.04 13.05
N TYR A 772 23.65 -26.83 12.21
CA TYR A 772 22.95 -27.74 11.31
C TYR A 772 22.42 -28.96 12.09
N MET A 773 21.15 -29.29 11.89
CA MET A 773 20.46 -30.41 12.51
C MET A 773 20.29 -31.52 11.44
N PRO A 774 21.15 -32.57 11.43
CA PRO A 774 21.21 -33.52 10.33
C PRO A 774 19.96 -34.41 10.25
N ASN A 775 19.38 -34.76 11.40
CA ASN A 775 18.17 -35.58 11.50
C ASN A 775 16.88 -34.73 11.46
N LYS A 776 16.89 -33.59 10.76
CA LYS A 776 15.70 -32.79 10.38
C LYS A 776 14.75 -32.49 11.57
N SER A 777 13.44 -32.48 11.32
CA SER A 777 12.35 -32.27 12.27
C SER A 777 11.71 -33.60 12.71
N LEU A 778 11.14 -33.62 13.91
CA LEU A 778 10.47 -34.79 14.50
C LEU A 778 9.29 -35.29 13.65
N ASP A 779 8.57 -34.39 12.98
CA ASP A 779 7.43 -34.72 12.12
C ASP A 779 7.81 -35.53 10.86
N PHE A 780 9.09 -35.52 10.47
CA PHE A 780 9.64 -36.38 9.41
C PHE A 780 9.70 -37.87 9.79
N PHE A 781 9.67 -38.19 11.09
CA PHE A 781 9.74 -39.56 11.60
C PHE A 781 8.41 -40.04 12.18
N VAL A 782 7.74 -39.21 12.98
CA VAL A 782 6.51 -39.61 13.72
C VAL A 782 5.33 -39.87 12.77
N PHE A 783 5.34 -39.33 11.55
CA PHE A 783 4.18 -39.38 10.63
C PHE A 783 4.47 -39.97 9.23
N ASP A 784 5.67 -40.47 8.97
CA ASP A 784 6.00 -41.23 7.75
C ASP A 784 6.11 -42.71 8.14
N GLU A 785 5.22 -43.56 7.62
CA GLU A 785 5.17 -45.00 7.95
C GLU A 785 6.51 -45.72 7.70
N ASN A 786 7.33 -45.22 6.76
CA ASN A 786 8.65 -45.77 6.46
C ASN A 786 9.71 -45.36 7.50
N ARG A 787 9.43 -44.34 8.32
CA ARG A 787 10.37 -43.71 9.28
C ARG A 787 9.97 -43.90 10.74
N LYS A 788 8.68 -44.14 11.04
CA LYS A 788 8.21 -44.48 12.38
C LYS A 788 9.01 -45.60 13.08
N PRO A 789 9.46 -46.68 12.40
CA PRO A 789 10.28 -47.71 13.03
C PRO A 789 11.68 -47.25 13.46
N GLU A 790 12.17 -46.10 12.95
CA GLU A 790 13.44 -45.51 13.43
C GLU A 790 13.28 -44.88 14.83
N LEU A 791 12.05 -44.54 15.23
CA LEU A 791 11.67 -44.06 16.56
C LEU A 791 11.01 -45.18 17.38
N ASP A 792 11.86 -46.06 17.92
CA ASP A 792 11.50 -46.98 19.01
C ASP A 792 11.04 -46.24 20.28
N TRP A 793 10.46 -46.99 21.22
CA TRP A 793 9.90 -46.43 22.44
C TRP A 793 10.92 -45.65 23.30
N PRO A 794 12.15 -46.16 23.58
CA PRO A 794 13.17 -45.40 24.28
C PRO A 794 13.50 -44.04 23.64
N LYS A 795 13.63 -43.98 22.30
CA LYS A 795 13.84 -42.69 21.60
C LYS A 795 12.65 -41.75 21.77
N ARG A 796 11.41 -42.24 21.65
CA ARG A 796 10.21 -41.40 21.85
C ARG A 796 10.12 -40.86 23.28
N PHE A 797 10.50 -41.66 24.28
CA PHE A 797 10.61 -41.20 25.67
C PHE A 797 11.67 -40.11 25.85
N ILE A 798 12.89 -40.32 25.36
CA ILE A 798 13.99 -39.33 25.40
C ILE A 798 13.61 -38.03 24.67
N ILE A 799 12.84 -38.13 23.59
CA ILE A 799 12.31 -36.98 22.85
C ILE A 799 11.27 -36.21 23.69
N ILE A 800 10.33 -36.89 24.34
CA ILE A 800 9.35 -36.27 25.25
C ILE A 800 10.07 -35.59 26.43
N GLU A 801 11.00 -36.29 27.08
CA GLU A 801 11.78 -35.74 28.20
C GLU A 801 12.59 -34.51 27.78
N GLY A 802 13.36 -34.59 26.70
CA GLY A 802 14.23 -33.49 26.27
C GLY A 802 13.45 -32.24 25.84
N ILE A 803 12.25 -32.39 25.23
CA ILE A 803 11.36 -31.25 24.97
C ILE A 803 10.88 -30.65 26.31
N ALA A 804 10.48 -31.47 27.27
CA ALA A 804 10.05 -31.01 28.59
C ALA A 804 11.18 -30.25 29.32
N GLN A 805 12.41 -30.79 29.32
CA GLN A 805 13.60 -30.11 29.88
C GLN A 805 13.84 -28.75 29.18
N GLY A 806 13.71 -28.69 27.85
CA GLY A 806 13.80 -27.44 27.08
C GLY A 806 12.75 -26.41 27.49
N LEU A 807 11.49 -26.81 27.67
CA LEU A 807 10.42 -25.94 28.18
C LEU A 807 10.68 -25.50 29.63
N LEU A 808 11.18 -26.38 30.49
CA LEU A 808 11.49 -26.03 31.89
C LEU A 808 12.57 -24.96 31.97
N TYR A 809 13.59 -25.04 31.09
CA TYR A 809 14.57 -23.99 30.95
C TYR A 809 13.90 -22.66 30.56
N LEU A 810 13.13 -22.62 29.47
CA LEU A 810 12.45 -21.40 28.96
C LEU A 810 11.49 -20.76 29.98
N HIS A 811 10.77 -21.58 30.76
CA HIS A 811 9.77 -21.10 31.71
C HIS A 811 10.36 -20.67 33.07
N LYS A 812 11.53 -21.18 33.47
CA LYS A 812 12.00 -21.11 34.87
C LYS A 812 13.48 -20.80 35.06
N TYR A 813 14.37 -21.30 34.21
CA TYR A 813 15.83 -21.24 34.44
C TYR A 813 16.61 -20.38 33.44
N SER A 814 16.00 -19.93 32.35
CA SER A 814 16.54 -18.84 31.52
C SER A 814 16.51 -17.50 32.28
N ARG A 815 17.43 -16.58 31.97
CA ARG A 815 17.55 -15.24 32.61
C ARG A 815 16.28 -14.38 32.51
N MET A 816 15.36 -14.73 31.62
CA MET A 816 14.05 -14.12 31.46
C MET A 816 13.04 -15.25 31.19
N LYS A 817 11.78 -15.10 31.59
CA LYS A 817 10.72 -16.07 31.28
C LYS A 817 10.35 -15.94 29.81
N VAL A 818 10.39 -17.05 29.06
CA VAL A 818 10.10 -17.09 27.63
C VAL A 818 8.97 -18.07 27.36
N ILE A 819 7.92 -17.61 26.67
CA ILE A 819 6.79 -18.43 26.21
C ILE A 819 6.89 -18.56 24.69
N HIS A 820 6.89 -19.79 24.17
CA HIS A 820 7.16 -20.17 22.79
C HIS A 820 5.98 -19.88 21.85
N ARG A 821 4.77 -20.27 22.25
CA ARG A 821 3.47 -20.05 21.57
C ARG A 821 3.26 -20.74 20.22
N ASP A 822 4.28 -21.36 19.64
CA ASP A 822 4.16 -22.21 18.45
C ASP A 822 4.98 -23.51 18.60
N LEU A 823 4.72 -24.26 19.67
CA LEU A 823 5.33 -25.58 19.91
C LEU A 823 4.55 -26.67 19.17
N LYS A 824 5.23 -27.45 18.32
CA LYS A 824 4.66 -28.52 17.47
C LYS A 824 5.78 -29.43 16.93
N ALA A 825 5.43 -30.59 16.39
CA ALA A 825 6.41 -31.58 15.90
C ALA A 825 7.39 -31.02 14.86
N ASN A 826 6.91 -30.18 13.93
CA ASN A 826 7.75 -29.52 12.90
C ASN A 826 8.82 -28.58 13.50
N ASN A 827 8.61 -28.06 14.70
CA ASN A 827 9.52 -27.12 15.38
C ASN A 827 10.46 -27.81 16.38
N ILE A 828 10.39 -29.14 16.52
CA ILE A 828 11.41 -29.94 17.23
C ILE A 828 12.38 -30.51 16.20
N LEU A 829 13.64 -30.10 16.25
CA LEU A 829 14.70 -30.65 15.39
C LEU A 829 15.52 -31.71 16.13
N LEU A 830 16.06 -32.69 15.40
CA LEU A 830 16.81 -33.82 15.97
C LEU A 830 18.30 -33.73 15.63
N ASP A 831 19.16 -33.90 16.66
CA ASP A 831 20.62 -33.89 16.50
C ASP A 831 21.16 -35.22 15.95
N GLU A 832 22.48 -35.31 15.78
CA GLU A 832 23.19 -36.53 15.31
C GLU A 832 22.85 -37.82 16.09
N ARG A 833 22.36 -37.69 17.34
CA ARG A 833 22.03 -38.79 18.25
C ARG A 833 20.52 -38.93 18.50
N MET A 834 19.69 -38.25 17.69
CA MET A 834 18.23 -38.16 17.84
C MET A 834 17.74 -37.43 19.09
N ASN A 835 18.58 -36.61 19.76
CA ASN A 835 18.10 -35.78 20.87
C ASN A 835 17.22 -34.63 20.34
N PRO A 836 16.15 -34.26 21.05
CA PRO A 836 15.26 -33.18 20.64
C PRO A 836 15.85 -31.80 20.94
N LYS A 837 15.63 -30.85 20.03
CA LYS A 837 15.89 -29.43 20.23
C LYS A 837 14.71 -28.57 19.76
N ILE A 838 14.18 -27.72 20.64
CA ILE A 838 13.11 -26.76 20.31
C ILE A 838 13.70 -25.63 19.42
N SER A 839 12.93 -25.21 18.42
CA SER A 839 13.32 -24.20 17.42
C SER A 839 12.15 -23.29 17.02
N ASP A 840 12.46 -22.24 16.24
CA ASP A 840 11.51 -21.27 15.67
C ASP A 840 10.89 -20.29 16.69
N PHE A 841 11.77 -19.52 17.34
CA PHE A 841 11.40 -18.53 18.37
C PHE A 841 10.81 -17.23 17.79
N GLY A 842 10.51 -17.17 16.48
CA GLY A 842 9.91 -15.99 15.84
C GLY A 842 8.58 -15.56 16.48
N MET A 843 7.80 -16.51 17.01
CA MET A 843 6.54 -16.28 17.72
C MET A 843 6.69 -16.04 19.23
N ALA A 844 7.86 -16.31 19.80
CA ALA A 844 8.05 -16.33 21.24
C ALA A 844 7.94 -14.95 21.91
N ARG A 845 7.65 -14.91 23.21
CA ARG A 845 7.53 -13.68 24.01
C ARG A 845 8.34 -13.79 25.29
N ILE A 846 8.97 -12.67 25.64
CA ILE A 846 9.58 -12.46 26.95
C ILE A 846 8.50 -11.90 27.86
N CYS A 847 8.39 -12.44 29.07
CA CYS A 847 7.54 -11.96 30.15
C CYS A 847 8.39 -11.70 31.40
N GLU A 848 7.91 -10.84 32.30
CA GLU A 848 8.55 -10.65 33.60
C GLU A 848 8.44 -11.92 34.44
N GLN A 849 9.37 -12.09 35.38
CA GLN A 849 9.42 -13.30 36.22
C GLN A 849 8.20 -13.39 37.16
N ASN A 850 7.57 -12.25 37.48
CA ASN A 850 6.35 -12.16 38.29
C ASN A 850 5.03 -12.25 37.48
N GLU A 851 5.04 -12.03 36.16
CA GLU A 851 3.83 -12.14 35.33
C GLU A 851 3.36 -13.60 35.22
N THR A 852 2.11 -13.88 35.59
CA THR A 852 1.53 -15.23 35.47
C THR A 852 0.90 -15.47 34.10
N GLU A 853 0.25 -14.45 33.53
CA GLU A 853 -0.42 -14.48 32.22
C GLU A 853 -0.23 -13.12 31.51
N ALA A 854 -0.19 -13.12 30.18
CA ALA A 854 -0.12 -11.93 29.35
C ALA A 854 -1.15 -11.99 28.20
N MET A 855 -1.53 -10.84 27.64
CA MET A 855 -2.57 -10.76 26.61
C MET A 855 -2.03 -10.15 25.31
N THR A 856 -2.50 -10.63 24.16
CA THR A 856 -2.17 -10.07 22.85
C THR A 856 -3.40 -9.88 21.95
N ASN A 857 -3.50 -8.70 21.34
CA ASN A 857 -4.49 -8.41 20.30
C ASN A 857 -4.15 -9.08 18.94
N ARG A 858 -3.07 -9.87 18.87
CA ARG A 858 -2.62 -10.62 17.70
C ARG A 858 -2.32 -12.07 18.10
N VAL A 859 -3.34 -12.92 18.01
CA VAL A 859 -3.20 -14.38 18.14
C VAL A 859 -2.35 -14.90 16.96
N VAL A 860 -1.33 -15.71 17.26
CA VAL A 860 -0.42 -16.30 16.26
C VAL A 860 0.12 -17.64 16.78
N GLY A 861 0.08 -18.66 15.93
CA GLY A 861 0.48 -20.02 16.29
C GLY A 861 -0.25 -21.04 15.40
N THR A 862 0.09 -22.31 15.53
CA THR A 862 -0.48 -23.38 14.70
C THR A 862 -1.81 -23.89 15.28
N TYR A 863 -2.89 -23.84 14.50
CA TYR A 863 -4.19 -24.41 14.86
C TYR A 863 -4.05 -25.90 15.24
N GLY A 864 -4.85 -26.33 16.23
CA GLY A 864 -4.73 -27.66 16.84
C GLY A 864 -3.76 -27.72 18.03
N TYR A 865 -2.71 -26.89 18.06
CA TYR A 865 -1.76 -26.82 19.19
C TYR A 865 -2.03 -25.62 20.13
N MET A 866 -2.76 -24.60 19.69
CA MET A 866 -3.09 -23.43 20.51
C MET A 866 -4.11 -23.77 21.60
N SER A 867 -3.79 -23.39 22.85
CA SER A 867 -4.69 -23.50 23.99
C SER A 867 -5.97 -22.67 23.84
N PRO A 868 -7.12 -23.10 24.39
CA PRO A 868 -8.40 -22.42 24.20
C PRO A 868 -8.40 -20.94 24.60
N GLU A 869 -7.81 -20.58 25.75
CA GLU A 869 -7.73 -19.20 26.22
C GLU A 869 -6.86 -18.30 25.33
N TYR A 870 -5.89 -18.89 24.64
CA TYR A 870 -5.04 -18.17 23.69
C TYR A 870 -5.76 -17.98 22.36
N ALA A 871 -6.37 -19.04 21.83
CA ALA A 871 -7.12 -19.00 20.58
C ALA A 871 -8.36 -18.07 20.65
N MET A 872 -9.09 -18.08 21.77
CA MET A 872 -10.34 -17.34 21.92
C MET A 872 -10.19 -15.92 22.48
N ARG A 873 -9.16 -15.66 23.31
CA ARG A 873 -9.01 -14.39 24.06
C ARG A 873 -7.62 -13.75 23.94
N GLY A 874 -6.69 -14.38 23.22
CA GLY A 874 -5.31 -13.90 23.10
C GLY A 874 -4.50 -13.94 24.41
N ILE A 875 -4.97 -14.67 25.43
CA ILE A 875 -4.29 -14.83 26.71
C ILE A 875 -3.26 -15.96 26.57
N PHE A 876 -1.99 -15.68 26.86
CA PHE A 876 -0.92 -16.66 26.83
C PHE A 876 -0.14 -16.68 28.16
N SER A 877 0.24 -17.88 28.58
CA SER A 877 1.05 -18.14 29.76
C SER A 877 1.93 -19.37 29.55
N VAL A 878 2.74 -19.73 30.55
CA VAL A 878 3.45 -21.02 30.58
C VAL A 878 2.49 -22.22 30.45
N LYS A 879 1.21 -22.06 30.85
CA LYS A 879 0.17 -23.09 30.73
C LYS A 879 -0.35 -23.24 29.28
N SER A 880 -0.11 -22.27 28.42
CA SER A 880 -0.45 -22.34 26.99
C SER A 880 0.54 -23.24 26.23
N ASP A 881 1.84 -23.09 26.50
CA ASP A 881 2.87 -23.99 25.95
C ASP A 881 2.75 -25.42 26.51
N ILE A 882 2.33 -25.59 27.77
CA ILE A 882 1.99 -26.90 28.35
C ILE A 882 0.87 -27.58 27.57
N PHE A 883 -0.17 -26.85 27.15
CA PHE A 883 -1.24 -27.41 26.31
C PHE A 883 -0.69 -27.86 24.95
N SER A 884 0.10 -27.02 24.27
CA SER A 884 0.74 -27.38 23.00
C SER A 884 1.66 -28.60 23.14
N PHE A 885 2.36 -28.74 24.27
CA PHE A 885 3.18 -29.91 24.57
C PHE A 885 2.35 -31.16 24.86
N GLY A 886 1.20 -31.04 25.55
CA GLY A 886 0.26 -32.14 25.75
C GLY A 886 -0.24 -32.72 24.42
N VAL A 887 -0.60 -31.87 23.46
CA VAL A 887 -0.95 -32.28 22.09
C VAL A 887 0.23 -32.99 21.41
N LEU A 888 1.43 -32.43 21.53
CA LEU A 888 2.65 -33.01 20.94
C LEU A 888 3.00 -34.39 21.53
N ILE A 889 2.78 -34.62 22.83
CA ILE A 889 2.93 -35.96 23.43
C ILE A 889 1.97 -36.95 22.76
N LEU A 890 0.68 -36.61 22.62
CA LEU A 890 -0.33 -37.48 21.99
C LEU A 890 0.03 -37.83 20.54
N GLU A 891 0.62 -36.90 19.78
CA GLU A 891 1.13 -37.16 18.43
C GLU A 891 2.34 -38.10 18.43
N ILE A 892 3.30 -37.89 19.34
CA ILE A 892 4.52 -38.72 19.45
C ILE A 892 4.17 -40.17 19.77
N ILE A 893 3.28 -40.41 20.74
CA ILE A 893 2.98 -41.78 21.21
C ILE A 893 2.01 -42.55 20.30
N SER A 894 1.21 -41.86 19.49
CA SER A 894 0.25 -42.47 18.56
C SER A 894 0.73 -42.56 17.11
N GLY A 895 1.70 -41.74 16.71
CA GLY A 895 2.16 -41.67 15.31
C GLY A 895 1.10 -41.08 14.36
N ARG A 896 0.08 -40.41 14.89
CA ARG A 896 -1.03 -39.81 14.13
C ARG A 896 -0.99 -38.28 14.28
N ARG A 897 -1.07 -37.54 13.17
CA ARG A 897 -1.18 -36.06 13.20
C ARG A 897 -2.54 -35.67 13.78
N ASN A 898 -2.58 -34.67 14.65
CA ASN A 898 -3.80 -34.11 15.21
C ASN A 898 -4.79 -33.63 14.12
N SER A 899 -4.26 -33.18 12.97
CA SER A 899 -5.04 -32.76 11.80
C SER A 899 -5.63 -33.90 10.95
N SER A 900 -5.26 -35.16 11.17
CA SER A 900 -5.72 -36.30 10.34
C SER A 900 -7.08 -36.86 10.76
N PHE A 901 -7.62 -36.44 11.91
CA PHE A 901 -8.89 -36.92 12.47
C PHE A 901 -10.13 -36.24 11.82
N VAL A 902 -10.14 -36.17 10.49
CA VAL A 902 -11.25 -35.62 9.68
C VAL A 902 -11.94 -36.73 8.86
N HIS A 903 -11.36 -37.94 8.81
CA HIS A 903 -11.85 -39.08 8.03
C HIS A 903 -11.82 -40.42 8.80
N LEU A 904 -12.40 -40.40 10.00
CA LEU A 904 -12.97 -41.58 10.65
C LEU A 904 -14.44 -41.24 10.96
N ASP A 905 -15.35 -42.22 10.98
CA ASP A 905 -16.80 -42.01 11.16
C ASP A 905 -17.20 -41.57 12.60
N GLU A 906 -16.24 -41.13 13.41
CA GLU A 906 -16.44 -40.60 14.76
C GLU A 906 -15.89 -39.17 14.88
N THR A 907 -16.65 -38.29 15.53
CA THR A 907 -16.51 -36.83 15.45
C THR A 907 -15.42 -36.23 16.37
N TYR A 908 -14.34 -36.96 16.60
CA TYR A 908 -13.33 -36.64 17.61
C TYR A 908 -11.94 -36.37 17.01
N ASN A 909 -11.32 -35.25 17.41
CA ASN A 909 -9.89 -35.02 17.15
C ASN A 909 -9.01 -35.90 18.05
N LEU A 910 -7.68 -35.88 17.86
CA LEU A 910 -6.73 -36.70 18.62
C LEU A 910 -6.88 -36.56 20.15
N ILE A 911 -7.21 -35.36 20.65
CA ILE A 911 -7.44 -35.10 22.08
C ILE A 911 -8.74 -35.79 22.53
N GLY A 912 -9.81 -35.71 21.73
CA GLY A 912 -11.08 -36.37 22.00
C GLY A 912 -10.97 -37.89 21.98
N TYR A 913 -10.29 -38.45 20.97
CA TYR A 913 -10.05 -39.88 20.83
C TYR A 913 -9.22 -40.43 22.02
N ALA A 914 -8.12 -39.76 22.37
CA ALA A 914 -7.31 -40.12 23.54
C ALA A 914 -8.11 -40.04 24.86
N TRP A 915 -9.01 -39.07 25.00
CA TRP A 915 -9.91 -38.98 26.16
C TRP A 915 -10.91 -40.14 26.22
N VAL A 916 -11.51 -40.51 25.09
CA VAL A 916 -12.52 -41.60 25.02
C VAL A 916 -11.89 -42.94 25.40
N LEU A 917 -10.74 -43.30 24.79
CA LEU A 917 -9.99 -44.51 25.13
C LEU A 917 -9.55 -44.53 26.61
N TRP A 918 -9.11 -43.39 27.14
CA TRP A 918 -8.74 -43.28 28.56
C TRP A 918 -9.94 -43.43 29.51
N GLN A 919 -11.11 -42.92 29.12
CA GLN A 919 -12.34 -43.05 29.90
C GLN A 919 -12.91 -44.49 29.85
N GLN A 920 -12.68 -45.24 28.76
CA GLN A 920 -13.12 -46.63 28.60
C GLN A 920 -12.16 -47.64 29.26
N GLY A 921 -10.87 -47.30 29.34
CA GLY A 921 -9.79 -48.17 29.83
C GLY A 921 -8.86 -48.66 28.71
N ASP A 922 -9.33 -48.61 27.46
CA ASP A 922 -8.66 -49.07 26.24
C ASP A 922 -7.53 -48.14 25.75
N THR A 923 -6.84 -47.48 26.69
CA THR A 923 -5.78 -46.48 26.43
C THR A 923 -4.65 -47.02 25.56
N LEU A 924 -4.41 -48.34 25.57
CA LEU A 924 -3.38 -48.99 24.77
C LEU A 924 -3.69 -48.99 23.25
N GLU A 925 -4.94 -48.76 22.82
CA GLU A 925 -5.27 -48.58 21.39
C GLU A 925 -4.68 -47.29 20.79
N LEU A 926 -4.34 -46.32 21.64
CA LEU A 926 -3.67 -45.10 21.22
C LEU A 926 -2.20 -45.34 20.81
N LYS A 927 -1.63 -46.50 21.16
CA LYS A 927 -0.22 -46.85 20.91
C LYS A 927 0.06 -47.00 19.42
N ASP A 928 1.09 -46.30 18.92
CA ASP A 928 1.56 -46.47 17.55
C ASP A 928 1.95 -47.95 17.28
N PRO A 929 1.32 -48.64 16.30
CA PRO A 929 1.61 -50.04 16.01
C PRO A 929 3.08 -50.34 15.69
N SER A 930 3.83 -49.36 15.20
CA SER A 930 5.26 -49.50 14.90
C SER A 930 6.17 -49.69 16.13
N LEU A 931 5.67 -49.40 17.34
CA LEU A 931 6.41 -49.60 18.59
C LEU A 931 6.51 -51.07 19.03
N GLY A 932 5.55 -51.91 18.59
CA GLY A 932 5.48 -53.33 18.91
C GLY A 932 5.62 -53.64 20.40
N ASN A 933 6.40 -54.67 20.72
CA ASN A 933 6.64 -55.15 22.08
C ASN A 933 7.80 -54.41 22.79
N THR A 934 8.33 -53.31 22.22
CA THR A 934 9.41 -52.52 22.85
C THR A 934 8.90 -51.40 23.76
N CYS A 935 7.59 -51.18 23.78
CA CYS A 935 6.92 -50.16 24.57
C CYS A 935 6.65 -50.67 26.00
N ASP A 936 7.15 -49.91 26.99
CA ASP A 936 6.76 -50.11 28.39
C ASP A 936 5.32 -49.61 28.57
N GLU A 937 4.39 -50.51 28.84
CA GLU A 937 2.96 -50.16 28.91
C GLU A 937 2.61 -49.35 30.16
N GLN A 938 3.33 -49.51 31.27
CA GLN A 938 3.10 -48.69 32.47
C GLN A 938 3.57 -47.25 32.23
N GLN A 939 4.75 -47.09 31.64
CA GLN A 939 5.28 -45.80 31.21
C GLN A 939 4.40 -45.15 30.14
N PHE A 940 3.88 -45.92 29.17
CA PHE A 940 2.94 -45.45 28.15
C PHE A 940 1.66 -44.90 28.76
N LEU A 941 0.98 -45.68 29.61
CA LEU A 941 -0.25 -45.28 30.30
C LEU A 941 -0.02 -44.02 31.13
N ARG A 942 1.11 -43.94 31.84
CA ARG A 942 1.52 -42.77 32.63
C ARG A 942 1.68 -41.52 31.74
N ILE A 943 2.28 -41.66 30.56
CA ILE A 943 2.50 -40.56 29.61
C ILE A 943 1.18 -40.08 28.99
N VAL A 944 0.26 -40.98 28.63
CA VAL A 944 -1.09 -40.57 28.17
C VAL A 944 -1.82 -39.78 29.26
N HIS A 945 -1.77 -40.26 30.51
CA HIS A 945 -2.40 -39.59 31.64
C HIS A 945 -1.83 -38.17 31.87
N VAL A 946 -0.51 -38.00 31.80
CA VAL A 946 0.11 -36.66 31.88
C VAL A 946 -0.24 -35.79 30.66
N ALA A 947 -0.30 -36.35 29.45
CA ALA A 947 -0.74 -35.61 28.25
C ALA A 947 -2.17 -35.08 28.40
N LEU A 948 -3.08 -35.88 28.97
CA LEU A 948 -4.46 -35.48 29.28
C LEU A 948 -4.51 -34.39 30.37
N LEU A 949 -3.62 -34.41 31.36
CA LEU A 949 -3.44 -33.30 32.31
C LEU A 949 -2.88 -32.03 31.66
N CYS A 950 -2.05 -32.15 30.63
CA CYS A 950 -1.52 -31.01 29.89
C CYS A 950 -2.57 -30.32 28.98
N VAL A 951 -3.50 -31.08 28.37
CA VAL A 951 -4.54 -30.54 27.46
C VAL A 951 -5.86 -30.12 28.15
N GLN A 952 -5.84 -29.90 29.47
CA GLN A 952 -7.02 -29.50 30.24
C GLN A 952 -7.65 -28.17 29.76
N LYS A 953 -8.98 -28.07 29.88
CA LYS A 953 -9.75 -26.92 29.40
C LYS A 953 -9.28 -25.61 30.01
N ASN A 954 -9.23 -25.52 31.34
CA ASN A 954 -8.80 -24.30 32.02
C ASN A 954 -7.28 -24.30 32.20
N ALA A 955 -6.63 -23.15 32.02
CA ALA A 955 -5.18 -23.02 32.18
C ALA A 955 -4.71 -23.33 33.62
N ILE A 956 -5.56 -23.12 34.63
CA ILE A 956 -5.23 -23.40 36.03
C ILE A 956 -5.07 -24.91 36.31
N ASP A 957 -5.91 -25.75 35.70
CA ASP A 957 -5.96 -27.21 35.93
C ASP A 957 -4.75 -27.98 35.34
N ARG A 958 -4.05 -27.37 34.38
CA ARG A 958 -2.84 -27.94 33.75
C ARG A 958 -1.66 -27.91 34.72
N PRO A 959 -0.74 -28.89 34.72
CA PRO A 959 0.46 -28.82 35.55
C PRO A 959 1.39 -27.67 35.12
N THR A 960 2.26 -27.20 36.01
CA THR A 960 3.47 -26.45 35.61
C THR A 960 4.52 -27.41 35.05
N THR A 961 5.51 -26.89 34.32
CA THR A 961 6.56 -27.72 33.71
C THR A 961 7.41 -28.48 34.74
N SER A 962 7.57 -27.95 35.97
CA SER A 962 8.27 -28.68 37.05
C SER A 962 7.45 -29.86 37.58
N GLU A 963 6.14 -29.68 37.77
CA GLU A 963 5.24 -30.75 38.21
C GLU A 963 5.10 -31.81 37.12
N MET A 964 4.89 -31.39 35.87
CA MET A 964 4.78 -32.26 34.71
C MET A 964 6.01 -33.17 34.52
N ILE A 965 7.24 -32.63 34.66
CA ILE A 965 8.46 -33.45 34.59
C ILE A 965 8.53 -34.42 35.77
N SER A 966 8.14 -33.98 36.97
CA SER A 966 8.08 -34.87 38.14
C SER A 966 7.06 -36.01 37.92
N MET A 967 5.92 -35.71 37.31
CA MET A 967 4.90 -36.70 36.93
C MET A 967 5.40 -37.67 35.86
N LEU A 968 6.17 -37.21 34.87
CA LEU A 968 6.74 -38.04 33.79
C LEU A 968 7.89 -38.95 34.26
N LEU A 969 8.74 -38.47 35.18
CA LEU A 969 10.01 -39.14 35.53
C LEU A 969 10.03 -39.86 36.90
N ASN A 970 8.99 -39.71 37.72
CA ASN A 970 8.92 -40.38 39.02
C ASN A 970 7.61 -41.17 39.18
N ASP A 971 7.69 -42.49 38.98
CA ASP A 971 6.57 -43.42 39.02
C ASP A 971 5.85 -43.48 40.37
N SER A 972 6.56 -43.16 41.47
CA SER A 972 5.98 -43.15 42.83
C SER A 972 4.99 -42.02 43.09
N ILE A 973 4.91 -41.01 42.21
CA ILE A 973 3.95 -39.91 42.34
C ILE A 973 2.57 -40.37 41.87
N SER A 974 1.58 -40.31 42.75
CA SER A 974 0.15 -40.45 42.40
C SER A 974 -0.29 -39.26 41.53
N LEU A 975 -0.89 -39.55 40.36
CA LEU A 975 -1.34 -38.53 39.42
C LEU A 975 -2.79 -38.10 39.72
N PRO A 976 -3.13 -36.80 39.61
CA PRO A 976 -4.52 -36.35 39.73
C PRO A 976 -5.35 -36.80 38.52
N THR A 977 -6.65 -37.00 38.71
CA THR A 977 -7.57 -37.38 37.63
C THR A 977 -7.75 -36.22 36.64
N PRO A 978 -7.58 -36.41 35.31
CA PRO A 978 -7.83 -35.35 34.33
C PRO A 978 -9.34 -35.09 34.14
N ASN A 979 -9.74 -33.85 33.88
CA ASN A 979 -11.12 -33.50 33.51
C ASN A 979 -11.31 -33.50 31.98
N ARG A 980 -12.58 -33.47 31.54
CA ARG A 980 -12.98 -33.56 30.13
C ARG A 980 -12.40 -32.40 29.26
N PRO A 981 -11.61 -32.68 28.21
CA PRO A 981 -11.08 -31.65 27.30
C PRO A 981 -12.15 -30.91 26.49
N THR A 982 -11.77 -29.74 25.95
CA THR A 982 -12.68 -28.77 25.32
C THR A 982 -13.27 -29.20 23.96
N PHE A 983 -12.67 -30.18 23.28
CA PHE A 983 -12.89 -30.42 21.84
C PHE A 983 -13.54 -31.78 21.50
N LEU A 984 -14.62 -32.11 22.20
CA LEU A 984 -15.51 -33.22 21.82
C LEU A 984 -16.71 -32.63 21.07
N ILE A 985 -16.62 -32.58 19.74
CA ILE A 985 -17.77 -32.25 18.87
C ILE A 985 -18.69 -33.47 18.89
N GLY A 986 -19.82 -33.39 19.60
CA GLY A 986 -20.77 -34.50 19.74
C GLY A 986 -21.48 -34.48 21.08
N GLY A 987 -22.78 -34.14 21.05
CA GLY A 987 -23.64 -34.10 22.24
C GLY A 987 -24.66 -32.95 22.18
N GLY A 988 -25.73 -33.13 21.42
CA GLY A 988 -26.80 -32.13 21.26
C GLY A 988 -27.81 -32.51 20.18
N ASP A 989 -28.77 -33.36 20.55
CA ASP A 989 -30.04 -33.74 19.90
C ASP A 989 -30.18 -33.77 18.36
N SER A 990 -30.63 -34.93 17.89
CA SER A 990 -30.93 -35.25 16.51
C SER A 990 -31.98 -34.35 15.84
N LYS A 991 -31.66 -33.86 14.64
CA LYS A 991 -32.59 -33.83 13.50
C LYS A 991 -31.86 -33.87 12.17
N SER A 992 -32.35 -34.70 11.26
CA SER A 992 -31.70 -35.03 9.99
C SER A 992 -32.11 -34.11 8.84
N THR A 993 -31.13 -33.57 8.12
CA THR A 993 -31.32 -33.13 6.73
C THR A 993 -30.09 -33.48 5.91
N SER A 994 -30.22 -34.46 5.02
CA SER A 994 -29.14 -34.95 4.16
C SER A 994 -28.93 -34.05 2.94
N TYR A 995 -27.68 -33.69 2.65
CA TYR A 995 -27.27 -33.16 1.36
C TYR A 995 -26.02 -33.90 0.87
N GLU A 996 -26.16 -34.63 -0.22
CA GLU A 996 -25.04 -35.31 -0.88
C GLU A 996 -24.16 -34.27 -1.59
N ILE A 997 -22.84 -34.35 -1.35
CA ILE A 997 -21.85 -33.68 -2.19
C ILE A 997 -21.10 -34.76 -2.95
N LYS A 998 -21.11 -34.68 -4.28
CA LYS A 998 -20.40 -35.62 -5.14
C LYS A 998 -18.89 -35.43 -5.02
N ALA A 999 -18.15 -36.52 -5.11
CA ALA A 999 -16.71 -36.47 -5.32
C ALA A 999 -16.38 -36.05 -6.75
N GLU A 1000 -15.42 -35.15 -6.91
CA GLU A 1000 -14.68 -34.87 -8.15
C GLU A 1000 -13.18 -34.87 -7.83
N ASP A 1001 -12.35 -35.13 -8.84
CA ASP A 1001 -11.03 -35.77 -8.65
C ASP A 1001 -9.93 -34.93 -7.95
N PHE A 1002 -9.11 -35.64 -7.17
CA PHE A 1002 -7.90 -35.10 -6.56
C PHE A 1002 -6.81 -34.81 -7.60
N SER A 1003 -6.54 -33.54 -7.88
CA SER A 1003 -5.35 -33.15 -8.65
C SER A 1003 -4.08 -33.22 -7.78
N VAL A 1004 -3.01 -33.80 -8.31
CA VAL A 1004 -1.75 -33.99 -7.58
C VAL A 1004 -0.95 -32.68 -7.52
N ASN A 1005 -1.13 -31.89 -6.45
CA ASN A 1005 -0.18 -30.86 -6.00
C ASN A 1005 -0.43 -30.45 -4.53
N ASN A 1006 0.55 -30.64 -3.65
CA ASN A 1006 0.45 -30.27 -2.23
C ASN A 1006 0.59 -28.76 -2.01
N VAL A 1007 -0.51 -28.01 -2.14
CA VAL A 1007 -0.58 -26.58 -1.82
C VAL A 1007 -1.86 -26.27 -1.02
N THR A 1008 -1.75 -26.13 0.30
CA THR A 1008 -2.86 -25.68 1.16
C THR A 1008 -3.14 -24.18 0.99
N ILE A 1009 -4.11 -23.85 0.13
CA ILE A 1009 -4.67 -22.51 0.01
C ILE A 1009 -5.52 -22.22 1.25
N SER A 1010 -5.16 -21.18 2.00
CA SER A 1010 -5.91 -20.75 3.20
C SER A 1010 -7.11 -19.89 2.82
N VAL A 1011 -8.26 -20.52 2.54
CA VAL A 1011 -9.53 -19.80 2.36
C VAL A 1011 -10.12 -19.47 3.73
N VAL A 1012 -10.39 -18.18 3.98
CA VAL A 1012 -11.03 -17.74 5.23
C VAL A 1012 -12.54 -17.93 5.13
N GLY A 1013 -13.02 -19.10 5.54
CA GLY A 1013 -14.43 -19.33 5.80
C GLY A 1013 -14.90 -18.48 7.00
N VAL A 1014 -16.05 -17.82 6.87
CA VAL A 1014 -16.71 -17.10 7.95
C VAL A 1014 -17.99 -17.83 8.28
N ASP A 1015 -18.02 -18.51 9.43
CA ASP A 1015 -19.24 -19.03 10.04
C ASP A 1015 -19.64 -18.23 11.27
N ARG A 1016 -20.94 -18.21 11.55
CA ARG A 1016 -21.58 -17.37 12.56
C ARG A 1016 -21.83 -18.12 13.86
N VAL A 1017 -21.59 -17.43 14.97
CA VAL A 1017 -22.50 -17.40 16.13
C VAL A 1017 -22.69 -15.94 16.51
#